data_AF-A0A0Q7SBF6-F1
#
_entry.id   AF-A0A0Q7SBF6-F1
#
_cell.length_a   1.000
_cell.length_b   1.000
_cell.length_c   1.000
_cell.angle_alpha   90.00
_cell.angle_beta   90.00
_cell.angle_gamma   90.00
#
_symmetry.space_group_name_H-M   'P 1'
#
loop_
_entity.id
_entity.type
_entity.pdbx_description
1 polymer ?
#
loop_
_entity_poly.entity_id
_entity_poly.type
_entity_poly.pdbx_seq_one_letter_code
_entity_poly.pdbx_strand_id
1 'polypeptide(L)'
;MTSRKPRLGLLASSISLGLLACGGGQENAATFATAQQSSEQAGAGRLDATGTATAETATAKALAVRDPRPIAPAPAPVIDALSLTDPGAPLLFDTGTRSYAAPTTLSGLHNPANYRAAPQLPAWQFATVDPTNGQLSFERETAPDIGWHGQSRKGKVRVTGGASAAGHRVYTVFNKEQLLAALREAKNEPKIIRIVGHIDFRWRDGNTVFEEYTGFLDQKNGGSFSIPSNTTLVGINDSNGRPARITGTQILIGIEAALAPGGSPEADFKNWVAAGKDPELYPTWTRNIILRNLAIDTPWDVNPEDSGNAYMDGIAITRAQQVWIDHVTISDGDTPDSLASDTRHDGALDIIRGSDYVTVSHSVFTKHHKTTLVGNGDAGRAWSDAGRLHVTMTGNWWDHPYSRLPLVRFGQLHLYNNLLSGSTTTDDVDRKFASGLDVRYQSDVISENNFYEFTGLKPREVCGKLAGGRDAISFRSSGHRFISDKGDDGKPMTGAVDVQLQGCEGLPVQQNWVPPYAYTLRSADATRGAVQQSAGAGRLGLYAVAGPVPAPLPSSPAPSPAPTPSPSPSPSPSPSPAPAPNPGTACTATLPCGDGSGELTLSSAVTAAVPAASYAQATGTYTLSGAGVINTGSPYAFNFKYTALTGDFTFTARVVAQGGSADSARAGVVAADALTGTPVYAWTARYASTGEIRAAINANNKSNLAGFSSSTPPVWVRVQRRGNALYSAASTDGITWAEKTNVSVTVPSLYVGLALSSGSNSTAVTADFDNVSIVGGGR
;
A
#
# COMPACT_ATOMS: atom_id res chain seq x y z
N MET A 1 -71.48 -4.82 -36.11
CA MET A 1 -71.13 -4.96 -34.69
C MET A 1 -69.61 -5.04 -34.60
N THR A 2 -68.92 -3.90 -34.45
CA THR A 2 -68.53 -3.26 -33.16
C THR A 2 -67.46 -4.06 -32.42
N SER A 3 -66.40 -3.50 -31.86
CA SER A 3 -65.72 -2.20 -31.99
C SER A 3 -64.49 -2.24 -31.06
N ARG A 4 -63.41 -1.59 -31.49
CA ARG A 4 -62.55 -0.65 -30.71
C ARG A 4 -61.94 -1.08 -29.36
N LYS A 5 -60.63 -0.81 -29.21
CA LYS A 5 -60.09 0.23 -28.30
C LYS A 5 -58.78 0.82 -28.89
N PRO A 6 -58.40 2.07 -28.53
CA PRO A 6 -57.79 3.02 -29.46
C PRO A 6 -56.33 3.41 -29.17
N ARG A 7 -55.68 3.99 -30.18
CA ARG A 7 -54.51 4.88 -30.09
C ARG A 7 -54.96 6.32 -29.77
N LEU A 8 -54.18 7.05 -28.97
CA LEU A 8 -53.89 8.50 -28.97
C LEU A 8 -53.10 8.79 -27.66
N GLY A 9 -52.11 9.67 -27.55
CA GLY A 9 -51.51 10.61 -28.47
C GLY A 9 -50.30 11.29 -27.78
N LEU A 10 -49.33 11.69 -28.59
CA LEU A 10 -48.27 12.64 -28.21
C LEU A 10 -48.91 14.00 -27.87
N LEU A 11 -48.47 14.61 -26.77
CA LEU A 11 -48.63 16.04 -26.53
C LEU A 11 -47.24 16.64 -26.34
N ALA A 12 -46.79 17.33 -27.39
CA ALA A 12 -45.76 18.35 -27.33
C ALA A 12 -46.40 19.63 -26.74
N SER A 13 -45.75 20.22 -25.74
CA SER A 13 -46.04 21.58 -25.31
C SER A 13 -44.87 22.48 -25.71
N SER A 14 -45.11 23.21 -26.79
CA SER A 14 -44.40 24.40 -27.20
C SER A 14 -44.72 25.58 -26.28
N ILE A 15 -43.69 26.28 -25.79
CA ILE A 15 -43.77 27.67 -25.37
C ILE A 15 -42.77 28.44 -26.23
N SER A 16 -43.31 29.30 -27.09
CA SER A 16 -42.60 30.35 -27.82
C SER A 16 -42.83 31.68 -27.11
N LEU A 17 -41.78 32.51 -27.00
CA LEU A 17 -41.72 33.98 -27.12
C LEU A 17 -40.39 34.44 -26.47
N GLY A 18 -39.53 35.27 -27.04
CA GLY A 18 -39.53 35.96 -28.32
C GLY A 18 -38.16 36.64 -28.51
N LEU A 19 -37.69 36.69 -29.76
CA LEU A 19 -36.61 37.58 -30.19
C LEU A 19 -37.17 39.01 -30.31
N LEU A 20 -36.44 40.00 -29.80
CA LEU A 20 -36.44 41.35 -30.36
C LEU A 20 -35.01 41.88 -30.38
N ALA A 21 -34.57 42.29 -31.57
CA ALA A 21 -33.34 43.01 -31.83
C ALA A 21 -33.62 44.50 -32.07
N CYS A 22 -32.61 45.34 -31.80
CA CYS A 22 -32.21 46.61 -32.45
C CYS A 22 -31.99 47.83 -31.54
N GLY A 23 -30.88 48.53 -31.82
CA GLY A 23 -30.51 49.90 -31.43
C GLY A 23 -29.55 49.94 -30.24
N GLY A 24 -28.37 50.59 -30.25
CA GLY A 24 -27.77 51.60 -31.13
C GLY A 24 -26.96 52.56 -30.23
N GLY A 25 -25.74 52.95 -30.64
CA GLY A 25 -24.88 53.99 -30.01
C GLY A 25 -23.50 53.45 -29.61
N GLN A 26 -22.41 53.68 -30.37
CA GLN A 26 -21.57 54.91 -30.42
C GLN A 26 -20.99 55.27 -29.05
N GLU A 27 -19.73 55.62 -28.82
CA GLU A 27 -18.46 55.69 -29.55
C GLU A 27 -17.43 56.00 -28.43
N ASN A 28 -16.21 55.43 -28.48
CA ASN A 28 -14.98 56.23 -28.39
C ASN A 28 -13.74 55.34 -28.50
N ALA A 29 -12.97 55.68 -29.51
CA ALA A 29 -11.70 55.09 -29.90
C ALA A 29 -10.53 55.65 -29.08
N ALA A 30 -9.48 54.85 -28.93
CA ALA A 30 -8.10 55.35 -28.95
C ALA A 30 -7.13 54.25 -29.42
N THR A 31 -6.92 54.27 -30.74
CA THR A 31 -5.63 54.18 -31.44
C THR A 31 -4.74 52.94 -31.32
N PHE A 32 -4.76 52.18 -32.42
CA PHE A 32 -3.70 51.31 -32.92
C PHE A 32 -2.43 52.08 -33.33
N ALA A 33 -1.28 51.43 -33.20
CA ALA A 33 -0.17 51.58 -34.14
C ALA A 33 0.24 50.17 -34.64
N THR A 34 0.16 50.03 -35.97
CA THR A 34 0.62 48.95 -36.86
C THR A 34 2.16 48.85 -36.83
N ALA A 35 2.87 47.82 -37.32
CA ALA A 35 2.66 47.06 -38.55
C ALA A 35 3.52 45.76 -38.63
N GLN A 36 2.96 44.80 -39.36
CA GLN A 36 3.55 43.96 -40.43
C GLN A 36 4.70 42.96 -40.19
N GLN A 37 4.31 41.69 -40.26
CA GLN A 37 4.66 40.68 -41.29
C GLN A 37 6.10 40.62 -41.85
N SER A 38 6.71 39.44 -41.75
CA SER A 38 7.16 38.70 -42.93
C SER A 38 7.22 37.19 -42.66
N SER A 39 6.72 36.44 -43.64
CA SER A 39 6.76 35.00 -43.79
C SER A 39 7.99 34.60 -44.60
N GLU A 40 8.64 33.48 -44.31
CA GLU A 40 9.24 32.66 -45.37
C GLU A 40 9.53 31.21 -44.95
N GLN A 41 9.51 30.35 -45.97
CA GLN A 41 9.29 28.91 -46.00
C GLN A 41 10.54 28.06 -45.75
N ALA A 42 10.26 26.77 -45.52
CA ALA A 42 11.17 25.64 -45.45
C ALA A 42 12.02 25.39 -46.71
N GLY A 43 13.17 24.74 -46.51
CA GLY A 43 13.96 24.08 -47.55
C GLY A 43 14.86 22.99 -46.95
N ALA A 44 14.67 21.75 -47.39
CA ALA A 44 15.48 20.58 -47.04
C ALA A 44 16.77 20.50 -47.87
N GLY A 45 17.83 19.90 -47.34
CA GLY A 45 19.05 19.57 -48.09
C GLY A 45 20.04 18.72 -47.29
N ARG A 46 20.40 17.56 -47.85
CA ARG A 46 21.19 16.44 -47.32
C ARG A 46 22.71 16.71 -47.24
N LEU A 47 23.35 15.99 -46.30
CA LEU A 47 24.66 15.29 -46.32
C LEU A 47 25.84 15.89 -47.11
N ASP A 48 26.98 16.13 -46.43
CA ASP A 48 28.16 15.25 -46.56
C ASP A 48 29.25 15.57 -45.53
N ALA A 49 29.97 14.52 -45.14
CA ALA A 49 31.05 14.54 -44.17
C ALA A 49 32.41 14.61 -44.86
N THR A 50 33.33 15.46 -44.37
CA THR A 50 34.78 15.19 -44.31
C THR A 50 35.42 16.17 -43.34
N GLY A 51 36.17 15.67 -42.36
CA GLY A 51 36.93 16.49 -41.42
C GLY A 51 38.28 16.94 -41.99
N THR A 52 38.85 17.97 -41.38
CA THR A 52 40.28 18.10 -41.05
C THR A 52 40.47 19.31 -40.14
N ALA A 53 41.32 19.13 -39.12
CA ALA A 53 41.70 20.14 -38.15
C ALA A 53 42.79 21.06 -38.69
N THR A 54 42.72 22.36 -38.37
CA THR A 54 43.89 23.22 -38.16
C THR A 54 43.53 24.35 -37.19
N ALA A 55 44.42 24.55 -36.22
CA ALA A 55 44.33 25.55 -35.16
C ALA A 55 44.66 26.96 -35.67
N GLU A 56 43.98 27.97 -35.14
CA GLU A 56 44.49 29.35 -35.16
C GLU A 56 44.17 30.07 -33.85
N THR A 57 45.22 30.73 -33.36
CA THR A 57 45.42 31.46 -32.11
C THR A 57 44.49 32.67 -31.95
N ALA A 58 43.76 32.73 -30.83
CA ALA A 58 42.95 33.89 -30.45
C ALA A 58 43.73 34.85 -29.52
N THR A 59 43.79 36.11 -29.93
CA THR A 59 44.28 37.27 -29.18
C THR A 59 43.39 37.59 -27.99
N ALA A 60 44.01 37.88 -26.84
CA ALA A 60 43.33 38.19 -25.58
C ALA A 60 42.59 39.55 -25.66
N LYS A 61 41.25 39.49 -25.60
CA LYS A 61 40.38 40.63 -25.25
C LYS A 61 40.04 40.56 -23.76
N ALA A 62 40.08 41.72 -23.11
CA ALA A 62 39.91 41.93 -21.68
C ALA A 62 38.69 41.20 -21.09
N LEU A 63 38.92 40.52 -19.96
CA LEU A 63 37.91 39.91 -19.10
C LEU A 63 37.00 41.01 -18.51
N ALA A 64 35.82 41.18 -19.09
CA ALA A 64 34.71 41.79 -18.38
C ALA A 64 34.26 40.81 -17.28
N VAL A 65 34.22 41.29 -16.04
CA VAL A 65 33.68 40.57 -14.89
C VAL A 65 32.24 40.17 -15.24
N ARG A 66 31.99 38.86 -15.40
CA ARG A 66 30.64 38.32 -15.51
C ARG A 66 29.93 38.57 -14.19
N ASP A 67 28.75 39.17 -14.24
CA ASP A 67 27.84 39.18 -13.10
C ASP A 67 27.65 37.74 -12.58
N PRO A 68 27.62 37.54 -11.26
CA PRO A 68 27.39 36.22 -10.70
C PRO A 68 26.08 35.66 -11.26
N ARG A 69 26.18 34.48 -11.89
CA ARG A 69 25.02 33.71 -12.35
C ARG A 69 24.03 33.64 -11.17
N PRO A 70 22.73 33.94 -11.38
CA PRO A 70 21.73 33.79 -10.33
C PRO A 70 21.87 32.40 -9.73
N ILE A 71 22.14 32.34 -8.43
CA ILE A 71 22.11 31.09 -7.68
C ILE A 71 20.70 30.55 -7.89
N ALA A 72 20.58 29.36 -8.50
CA ALA A 72 19.30 28.71 -8.67
C ALA A 72 18.63 28.67 -7.28
N PRO A 73 17.39 29.15 -7.14
CA PRO A 73 16.71 29.08 -5.85
C PRO A 73 16.77 27.64 -5.35
N ALA A 74 17.00 27.47 -4.05
CA ALA A 74 16.99 26.15 -3.44
C ALA A 74 15.72 25.41 -3.89
N PRO A 75 15.81 24.13 -4.29
CA PRO A 75 14.64 23.39 -4.72
C PRO A 75 13.57 23.50 -3.63
N ALA A 76 12.34 23.83 -4.04
CA ALA A 76 11.23 23.96 -3.11
C ALA A 76 11.16 22.70 -2.24
N PRO A 77 10.94 22.84 -0.92
CA PRO A 77 10.86 21.70 -0.02
C PRO A 77 9.78 20.73 -0.51
N VAL A 78 10.12 19.44 -0.54
CA VAL A 78 9.15 18.38 -0.86
C VAL A 78 8.20 18.24 0.32
N ILE A 79 6.91 18.41 0.07
CA ILE A 79 5.86 18.29 1.10
C ILE A 79 5.66 16.81 1.42
N ASP A 80 5.63 16.41 2.69
CA ASP A 80 5.18 15.07 3.05
C ASP A 80 3.66 15.02 2.97
N ALA A 81 3.09 14.08 2.20
CA ALA A 81 1.65 13.91 2.10
C ALA A 81 0.99 13.69 3.49
N LEU A 82 1.73 13.18 4.46
CA LEU A 82 1.29 13.07 5.85
C LEU A 82 0.86 14.43 6.43
N SER A 83 1.59 15.51 6.12
CA SER A 83 1.25 16.86 6.62
C SER A 83 0.05 17.49 5.92
N LEU A 84 -0.45 16.88 4.84
CA LEU A 84 -1.65 17.34 4.13
C LEU A 84 -2.94 16.71 4.69
N THR A 85 -2.82 15.67 5.51
CA THR A 85 -3.98 15.07 6.19
C THR A 85 -4.42 15.97 7.33
N ASP A 86 -5.67 16.42 7.31
CA ASP A 86 -6.25 17.16 8.42
C ASP A 86 -6.41 16.21 9.64
N PRO A 87 -5.78 16.49 10.79
CA PRO A 87 -5.95 15.68 12.00
C PRO A 87 -7.40 15.62 12.50
N GLY A 88 -8.21 16.63 12.16
CA GLY A 88 -9.64 16.70 12.43
C GLY A 88 -10.52 16.14 11.32
N ALA A 89 -9.95 15.61 10.23
CA ALA A 89 -10.73 15.01 9.16
C ALA A 89 -11.63 13.91 9.73
N PRO A 90 -12.93 13.90 9.39
CA PRO A 90 -13.83 12.85 9.84
C PRO A 90 -13.28 11.50 9.40
N LEU A 91 -13.36 10.52 10.30
CA LEU A 91 -13.08 9.15 9.92
C LEU A 91 -14.25 8.68 9.03
N LEU A 92 -14.08 8.82 7.72
CA LEU A 92 -15.00 8.31 6.71
C LEU A 92 -14.77 6.81 6.51
N PHE A 93 -14.94 6.09 7.61
CA PHE A 93 -14.91 4.64 7.66
C PHE A 93 -16.35 4.18 7.79
N ASP A 94 -16.90 3.64 6.72
CA ASP A 94 -18.15 2.91 6.80
C ASP A 94 -17.90 1.48 6.31
N THR A 95 -18.24 0.54 7.18
CA THR A 95 -18.61 -0.81 6.79
C THR A 95 -20.00 -0.95 7.37
N GLY A 96 -21.03 -0.79 6.55
CA GLY A 96 -22.39 -1.00 6.99
C GLY A 96 -22.58 -2.42 7.53
N THR A 97 -23.52 -2.56 8.46
CA THR A 97 -23.82 -3.84 9.10
C THR A 97 -24.48 -4.79 8.08
N ARG A 98 -23.92 -5.99 7.94
CA ARG A 98 -24.53 -7.05 7.12
C ARG A 98 -25.84 -7.54 7.71
N SER A 99 -26.81 -7.80 6.85
CA SER A 99 -28.04 -8.54 7.18
C SER A 99 -27.87 -10.00 6.76
N TYR A 100 -27.62 -10.87 7.72
CA TYR A 100 -27.39 -12.29 7.45
C TYR A 100 -28.73 -13.03 7.26
N ALA A 101 -29.01 -13.46 6.04
CA ALA A 101 -30.11 -14.36 5.70
C ALA A 101 -29.63 -15.41 4.68
N ALA A 102 -30.47 -16.41 4.37
CA ALA A 102 -30.14 -17.40 3.36
C ALA A 102 -29.83 -16.70 2.02
N PRO A 103 -28.79 -17.13 1.26
CA PRO A 103 -28.46 -16.55 -0.03
C PRO A 103 -29.68 -16.52 -0.94
N THR A 104 -29.89 -15.42 -1.66
CA THR A 104 -30.80 -15.44 -2.80
C THR A 104 -30.18 -16.37 -3.84
N THR A 105 -30.60 -17.64 -3.87
CA THR A 105 -30.09 -18.59 -4.86
C THR A 105 -30.56 -18.13 -6.23
N LEU A 106 -29.67 -17.57 -7.03
CA LEU A 106 -29.89 -17.32 -8.46
C LEU A 106 -29.85 -18.65 -9.22
N SER A 107 -30.82 -19.54 -8.96
CA SER A 107 -30.98 -20.82 -9.66
C SER A 107 -29.70 -21.68 -9.78
N GLY A 108 -28.80 -21.61 -8.79
CA GLY A 108 -27.55 -22.39 -8.78
C GLY A 108 -26.35 -21.75 -9.49
N LEU A 109 -26.44 -20.52 -10.00
CA LEU A 109 -25.35 -19.81 -10.70
C LEU A 109 -24.20 -19.34 -9.78
N HIS A 110 -24.39 -19.43 -8.46
CA HIS A 110 -23.44 -18.96 -7.45
C HIS A 110 -23.29 -20.04 -6.37
N ASN A 111 -22.46 -21.06 -6.63
CA ASN A 111 -22.23 -22.16 -5.70
C ASN A 111 -20.97 -21.89 -4.86
N PRO A 112 -21.06 -21.86 -3.52
CA PRO A 112 -19.91 -21.69 -2.63
C PRO A 112 -18.74 -22.64 -2.87
N ALA A 113 -19.01 -23.85 -3.39
CA ALA A 113 -18.00 -24.83 -3.75
C ALA A 113 -17.13 -24.41 -4.96
N ASN A 114 -17.58 -23.42 -5.75
CA ASN A 114 -16.83 -22.88 -6.87
C ASN A 114 -15.82 -21.80 -6.43
N TYR A 115 -15.96 -21.24 -5.22
CA TYR A 115 -14.99 -20.28 -4.69
C TYR A 115 -13.82 -21.00 -4.03
N ARG A 116 -12.63 -20.41 -4.18
CA ARG A 116 -11.49 -20.79 -3.36
C ARG A 116 -11.79 -20.52 -1.89
N ALA A 117 -12.05 -21.58 -1.11
CA ALA A 117 -12.32 -21.47 0.32
C ALA A 117 -11.22 -20.65 1.03
N ALA A 118 -11.64 -19.70 1.87
CA ALA A 118 -10.70 -19.06 2.79
C ALA A 118 -10.12 -20.15 3.73
N PRO A 119 -8.82 -20.14 4.03
CA PRO A 119 -8.24 -21.13 4.94
C PRO A 119 -8.95 -21.09 6.30
N GLN A 120 -9.30 -22.26 6.84
CA GLN A 120 -9.66 -22.40 8.24
C GLN A 120 -8.42 -22.04 9.07
N LEU A 121 -8.48 -20.89 9.74
CA LEU A 121 -7.38 -20.41 10.55
C LEU A 121 -7.40 -21.15 11.91
N PRO A 122 -6.23 -21.46 12.51
CA PRO A 122 -6.18 -21.94 13.88
C PRO A 122 -6.80 -20.92 14.85
N ALA A 123 -7.25 -21.39 16.03
CA ALA A 123 -7.99 -20.59 17.00
C ALA A 123 -7.26 -19.27 17.36
N TRP A 124 -7.87 -18.17 16.92
CA TRP A 124 -7.77 -16.76 17.32
C TRP A 124 -6.49 -16.32 18.08
N GLN A 125 -5.58 -15.63 17.39
CA GLN A 125 -4.80 -14.48 17.92
C GLN A 125 -4.51 -13.52 16.76
N PHE A 126 -4.46 -12.21 17.03
CA PHE A 126 -3.84 -11.26 16.09
C PHE A 126 -2.43 -11.79 15.76
N ALA A 127 -2.04 -11.79 14.49
CA ALA A 127 -0.64 -12.05 14.15
C ALA A 127 0.19 -10.89 14.68
N THR A 128 0.71 -11.08 15.89
CA THR A 128 1.64 -10.16 16.55
C THR A 128 3.07 -10.37 16.07
N VAL A 129 3.30 -11.43 15.30
CA VAL A 129 4.56 -11.74 14.63
C VAL A 129 4.34 -11.50 13.14
N ASP A 130 5.11 -10.57 12.60
CA ASP A 130 5.31 -10.44 11.18
C ASP A 130 5.68 -11.82 10.60
N PRO A 131 4.92 -12.40 9.66
CA PRO A 131 5.23 -13.72 9.08
C PRO A 131 6.60 -13.73 8.37
N THR A 132 7.22 -12.56 8.22
CA THR A 132 8.50 -12.35 7.56
C THR A 132 9.64 -12.12 8.56
N ASN A 133 9.35 -12.15 9.87
CA ASN A 133 10.30 -11.85 10.93
C ASN A 133 10.97 -10.47 10.78
N GLY A 134 10.24 -9.46 10.29
CA GLY A 134 10.77 -8.11 10.10
C GLY A 134 11.70 -7.96 8.91
N GLN A 135 11.76 -8.95 8.00
CA GLN A 135 12.61 -8.89 6.82
C GLN A 135 11.97 -8.19 5.62
N LEU A 136 10.65 -7.97 5.64
CA LEU A 136 10.06 -7.10 4.63
C LEU A 136 10.45 -5.64 4.88
N SER A 137 10.93 -5.00 3.82
CA SER A 137 11.21 -3.57 3.78
C SER A 137 10.26 -2.81 2.87
N PHE A 138 9.61 -3.50 1.92
CA PHE A 138 8.88 -2.86 0.83
C PHE A 138 7.57 -2.20 1.27
N GLU A 139 6.97 -2.66 2.37
CA GLU A 139 5.75 -2.09 2.96
C GLU A 139 5.98 -0.72 3.62
N ARG A 140 7.25 -0.35 3.85
CA ARG A 140 7.65 0.99 4.28
C ARG A 140 8.15 1.87 3.15
N GLU A 141 8.18 1.37 1.91
CA GLU A 141 8.55 2.17 0.75
C GLU A 141 7.52 3.28 0.53
N THR A 142 8.03 4.50 0.32
CA THR A 142 7.24 5.63 -0.15
C THR A 142 7.08 5.57 -1.66
N ALA A 143 6.05 6.20 -2.21
CA ALA A 143 5.86 6.25 -3.65
C ALA A 143 7.02 6.99 -4.37
N PRO A 144 7.49 6.49 -5.52
CA PRO A 144 8.54 7.14 -6.30
C PRO A 144 7.98 8.32 -7.11
N ASP A 145 8.77 9.37 -7.39
CA ASP A 145 8.36 10.55 -8.18
C ASP A 145 8.23 10.20 -9.69
N ILE A 146 7.18 9.45 -10.06
CA ILE A 146 6.93 8.93 -11.42
C ILE A 146 5.58 9.35 -12.01
N GLY A 147 4.81 10.16 -11.28
CA GLY A 147 3.41 10.42 -11.62
C GLY A 147 2.75 11.51 -10.80
N TRP A 148 1.49 11.78 -11.13
CA TRP A 148 0.69 12.84 -10.54
C TRP A 148 0.49 12.72 -9.03
N HIS A 149 0.61 11.53 -8.45
CA HIS A 149 0.55 11.34 -7.00
C HIS A 149 1.61 12.16 -6.24
N GLY A 150 2.75 12.45 -6.87
CA GLY A 150 3.83 13.24 -6.30
C GLY A 150 3.63 14.75 -6.40
N GLN A 151 2.42 15.23 -6.69
CA GLN A 151 2.12 16.63 -6.99
C GLN A 151 0.95 17.18 -6.16
N SER A 152 0.88 18.51 -6.12
CA SER A 152 -0.23 19.31 -5.60
C SER A 152 -0.21 20.70 -6.24
N ARG A 153 -1.26 21.51 -6.06
CA ARG A 153 -1.22 22.94 -6.44
C ARG A 153 -0.15 23.74 -5.69
N LYS A 154 0.35 23.22 -4.57
CA LYS A 154 1.36 23.86 -3.70
C LYS A 154 2.79 23.40 -3.98
N GLY A 155 2.97 22.46 -4.92
CA GLY A 155 4.28 21.94 -5.32
C GLY A 155 4.40 20.43 -5.15
N LYS A 156 5.65 19.96 -5.16
CA LYS A 156 5.97 18.53 -5.10
C LYS A 156 5.61 17.93 -3.74
N VAL A 157 5.06 16.72 -3.79
CA VAL A 157 4.62 15.94 -2.64
C VAL A 157 5.31 14.58 -2.66
N ARG A 158 5.73 14.08 -1.49
CA ARG A 158 6.13 12.70 -1.28
C ARG A 158 4.96 11.94 -0.66
N VAL A 159 4.46 10.92 -1.34
CA VAL A 159 3.41 10.04 -0.81
C VAL A 159 4.06 8.96 0.04
N THR A 160 3.80 9.01 1.34
CA THR A 160 4.43 8.17 2.35
C THR A 160 3.54 7.01 2.82
N GLY A 161 2.24 7.07 2.56
CA GLY A 161 1.27 6.11 3.07
C GLY A 161 1.38 5.98 4.59
N GLY A 162 1.55 4.74 5.04
CA GLY A 162 1.86 4.39 6.42
C GLY A 162 3.35 4.17 6.70
N ALA A 163 4.29 4.61 5.86
CA ALA A 163 5.72 4.31 6.03
C ALA A 163 6.27 4.67 7.43
N SER A 164 5.74 5.72 8.06
CA SER A 164 6.08 6.18 9.41
C SER A 164 5.27 5.49 10.54
N ALA A 165 4.48 4.46 10.22
CA ALA A 165 3.69 3.72 11.20
C ALA A 165 4.57 3.22 12.35
N ALA A 166 4.16 3.55 13.58
CA ALA A 166 4.74 3.01 14.79
C ALA A 166 4.63 1.47 14.79
N GLY A 167 5.50 0.78 15.54
CA GLY A 167 5.51 -0.69 15.56
C GLY A 167 4.15 -1.33 15.90
N HIS A 168 3.36 -0.68 16.77
CA HIS A 168 2.00 -1.12 17.15
C HIS A 168 0.92 -0.73 16.13
N ARG A 169 1.27 -0.04 15.05
CA ARG A 169 0.40 0.33 13.90
C ARG A 169 0.79 -0.43 12.62
N VAL A 170 1.56 -1.50 12.76
CA VAL A 170 1.86 -2.46 11.69
C VAL A 170 1.09 -3.74 11.98
N TYR A 171 0.10 -4.02 11.15
CA TYR A 171 -0.84 -5.12 11.33
C TYR A 171 -0.58 -6.19 10.28
N THR A 172 -0.70 -7.46 10.67
CA THR A 172 -0.80 -8.58 9.72
C THR A 172 -2.17 -9.23 9.88
N VAL A 173 -2.91 -9.36 8.78
CA VAL A 173 -4.32 -9.76 8.77
C VAL A 173 -4.55 -10.90 7.79
N PHE A 174 -5.46 -11.81 8.17
CA PHE A 174 -5.75 -13.07 7.48
C PHE A 174 -7.25 -13.26 7.21
N ASN A 175 -8.10 -12.38 7.74
CA ASN A 175 -9.53 -12.39 7.54
C ASN A 175 -10.12 -10.98 7.60
N LYS A 176 -11.40 -10.88 7.25
CA LYS A 176 -12.15 -9.63 7.23
C LYS A 176 -12.15 -8.95 8.59
N GLU A 177 -12.45 -9.67 9.68
CA GLU A 177 -12.59 -9.07 11.00
C GLU A 177 -11.30 -8.38 11.46
N GLN A 178 -10.14 -9.00 11.19
CA GLN A 178 -8.82 -8.44 11.49
C GLN A 178 -8.50 -7.22 10.65
N LEU A 179 -8.77 -7.25 9.34
CA LEU A 179 -8.59 -6.11 8.45
C LEU A 179 -9.41 -4.90 8.93
N LEU A 180 -10.69 -5.12 9.22
CA LEU A 180 -11.58 -4.06 9.69
C LEU A 180 -11.19 -3.54 11.08
N ALA A 181 -10.72 -4.42 11.98
CA ALA A 181 -10.21 -4.01 13.29
C ALA A 181 -8.97 -3.11 13.15
N ALA A 182 -7.99 -3.49 12.32
CA ALA A 182 -6.77 -2.72 12.07
C ALA A 182 -7.07 -1.31 11.51
N LEU A 183 -7.99 -1.21 10.56
CA LEU A 183 -8.42 0.06 9.98
C LEU A 183 -9.10 0.97 11.03
N ARG A 184 -9.99 0.40 11.86
CA ARG A 184 -10.71 1.15 12.92
C ARG A 184 -9.80 1.63 14.03
N GLU A 185 -8.85 0.79 14.45
CA GLU A 185 -7.98 1.07 15.59
C GLU A 185 -7.02 2.23 15.31
N ALA A 186 -6.44 2.26 14.12
CA ALA A 186 -5.44 3.25 13.73
C ALA A 186 -6.04 4.53 13.11
N LYS A 187 -7.31 4.53 12.68
CA LYS A 187 -8.02 5.72 12.15
C LYS A 187 -7.19 6.44 11.07
N ASN A 188 -6.89 7.73 11.22
CA ASN A 188 -6.05 8.51 10.30
C ASN A 188 -4.56 8.51 10.69
N GLU A 189 -4.14 7.79 11.74
CA GLU A 189 -2.72 7.66 12.07
C GLU A 189 -1.97 6.85 11.00
N PRO A 190 -0.67 7.11 10.74
CA PRO A 190 0.14 6.27 9.85
C PRO A 190 0.03 4.78 10.23
N LYS A 191 -0.39 3.94 9.28
CA LYS A 191 -0.57 2.51 9.50
C LYS A 191 -0.17 1.65 8.31
N ILE A 192 0.37 0.48 8.59
CA ILE A 192 0.70 -0.53 7.59
C ILE A 192 -0.16 -1.75 7.87
N ILE A 193 -0.84 -2.26 6.84
CA ILE A 193 -1.65 -3.48 6.94
C ILE A 193 -1.15 -4.46 5.89
N ARG A 194 -0.63 -5.59 6.37
CA ARG A 194 -0.13 -6.72 5.58
C ARG A 194 -1.23 -7.75 5.46
N ILE A 195 -1.72 -7.97 4.25
CA ILE A 195 -2.70 -9.00 3.95
C ILE A 195 -1.95 -10.28 3.57
N VAL A 196 -2.30 -11.39 4.22
CA VAL A 196 -1.73 -12.70 3.95
C VAL A 196 -2.84 -13.67 3.57
N GLY A 197 -2.60 -14.46 2.52
CA GLY A 197 -3.56 -15.45 2.06
C GLY A 197 -4.77 -14.83 1.36
N HIS A 198 -5.96 -15.34 1.64
CA HIS A 198 -7.19 -14.97 0.97
C HIS A 198 -8.20 -14.41 1.97
N ILE A 199 -8.57 -13.14 1.82
CA ILE A 199 -9.64 -12.49 2.60
C ILE A 199 -10.88 -12.38 1.71
N ASP A 200 -11.92 -13.13 2.06
CA ASP A 200 -13.23 -13.05 1.43
C ASP A 200 -14.25 -12.48 2.42
N PHE A 201 -14.89 -11.37 2.04
CA PHE A 201 -15.80 -10.64 2.92
C PHE A 201 -17.13 -11.32 3.20
N ARG A 202 -17.45 -12.39 2.45
CA ARG A 202 -18.63 -13.24 2.66
C ARG A 202 -18.43 -14.26 3.76
N TRP A 203 -17.18 -14.46 4.21
CA TRP A 203 -16.90 -15.28 5.37
C TRP A 203 -16.98 -14.45 6.67
N ARG A 204 -17.50 -15.06 7.73
CA ARG A 204 -17.50 -14.50 9.09
C ARG A 204 -17.05 -15.53 10.12
N ASP A 205 -17.04 -15.11 11.38
CA ASP A 205 -16.67 -15.93 12.54
C ASP A 205 -15.29 -16.59 12.35
N GLY A 206 -14.33 -15.82 11.83
CA GLY A 206 -12.96 -16.29 11.58
C GLY A 206 -12.87 -17.31 10.45
N ASN A 207 -13.58 -17.09 9.34
CA ASN A 207 -13.63 -17.97 8.16
C ASN A 207 -14.30 -19.34 8.41
N THR A 208 -15.26 -19.40 9.34
CA THR A 208 -15.99 -20.64 9.64
C THR A 208 -17.39 -20.67 9.04
N VAL A 209 -17.99 -19.51 8.78
CA VAL A 209 -19.33 -19.40 8.21
C VAL A 209 -19.27 -18.59 6.92
N PHE A 210 -19.68 -19.21 5.82
CA PHE A 210 -19.88 -18.52 4.54
C PHE A 210 -21.33 -18.08 4.40
N GLU A 211 -21.56 -16.79 4.16
CA GLU A 211 -22.87 -16.23 3.90
C GLU A 211 -22.79 -15.20 2.78
N GLU A 212 -23.50 -15.46 1.69
CA GLU A 212 -23.57 -14.55 0.55
C GLU A 212 -24.38 -13.28 0.86
N TYR A 213 -24.23 -12.23 0.06
CA TYR A 213 -25.09 -11.05 0.15
C TYR A 213 -26.55 -11.39 -0.17
N THR A 214 -27.48 -10.82 0.61
CA THR A 214 -28.92 -11.14 0.50
C THR A 214 -29.64 -10.27 -0.53
N GLY A 215 -29.08 -9.09 -0.83
CA GLY A 215 -29.60 -8.17 -1.84
C GLY A 215 -28.84 -6.84 -1.84
N PHE A 216 -29.31 -5.90 -2.66
CA PHE A 216 -28.64 -4.63 -2.91
C PHE A 216 -28.30 -3.87 -1.61
N LEU A 217 -29.24 -3.75 -0.66
CA LEU A 217 -28.99 -2.97 0.55
C LEU A 217 -27.96 -3.65 1.48
N ASP A 218 -27.95 -4.99 1.56
CA ASP A 218 -26.93 -5.74 2.32
C ASP A 218 -25.55 -5.58 1.68
N GLN A 219 -25.45 -5.69 0.36
CA GLN A 219 -24.19 -5.51 -0.36
C GLN A 219 -23.72 -4.05 -0.36
N LYS A 220 -24.62 -3.08 -0.54
CA LYS A 220 -24.30 -1.65 -0.44
C LYS A 220 -23.73 -1.26 0.91
N ASN A 221 -24.29 -1.83 1.97
CA ASN A 221 -23.88 -1.51 3.32
C ASN A 221 -22.62 -2.31 3.71
N GLY A 222 -22.62 -3.64 3.56
CA GLY A 222 -21.56 -4.52 4.05
C GLY A 222 -20.62 -5.10 2.98
N GLY A 223 -20.75 -4.68 1.73
CA GLY A 223 -19.94 -5.11 0.59
C GLY A 223 -18.81 -4.16 0.22
N SER A 224 -18.55 -3.15 1.04
CA SER A 224 -17.42 -2.24 0.85
C SER A 224 -16.67 -2.02 2.16
N PHE A 225 -15.38 -1.73 2.07
CA PHE A 225 -14.62 -1.15 3.18
C PHE A 225 -13.81 0.05 2.71
N SER A 226 -13.76 1.09 3.54
CA SER A 226 -13.02 2.32 3.25
C SER A 226 -11.63 2.28 3.90
N ILE A 227 -10.62 2.71 3.16
CA ILE A 227 -9.24 2.90 3.62
C ILE A 227 -9.08 4.35 4.11
N PRO A 228 -8.84 4.58 5.42
CA PRO A 228 -8.57 5.92 5.96
C PRO A 228 -7.23 6.48 5.52
N SER A 229 -7.03 7.78 5.70
CA SER A 229 -5.78 8.48 5.35
C SER A 229 -4.55 7.86 6.03
N ASN A 230 -3.38 8.10 5.42
CA ASN A 230 -2.06 7.64 5.91
C ASN A 230 -1.97 6.12 6.05
N THR A 231 -2.45 5.40 5.04
CA THR A 231 -2.49 3.93 5.06
C THR A 231 -1.65 3.34 3.95
N THR A 232 -0.79 2.38 4.30
CA THR A 232 -0.17 1.45 3.36
C THR A 232 -0.83 0.08 3.51
N LEU A 233 -1.50 -0.39 2.47
CA LEU A 233 -2.09 -1.73 2.39
C LEU A 233 -1.27 -2.58 1.40
N VAL A 234 -0.72 -3.70 1.85
CA VAL A 234 0.14 -4.55 1.02
C VAL A 234 -0.27 -6.01 1.09
N GLY A 235 -0.25 -6.68 -0.07
CA GLY A 235 -0.34 -8.14 -0.12
C GLY A 235 1.02 -8.78 0.09
N ILE A 236 1.04 -9.85 0.89
CA ILE A 236 2.24 -10.65 1.13
C ILE A 236 2.08 -11.97 0.40
N ASN A 237 3.10 -12.35 -0.39
CA ASN A 237 3.06 -13.61 -1.12
C ASN A 237 3.15 -14.80 -0.16
N ASP A 238 2.56 -15.93 -0.52
CA ASP A 238 2.82 -17.19 0.19
C ASP A 238 4.22 -17.74 -0.14
N SER A 239 4.59 -18.86 0.50
CA SER A 239 5.88 -19.53 0.26
C SER A 239 6.06 -20.07 -1.17
N ASN A 240 4.98 -20.15 -1.95
CA ASN A 240 5.00 -20.53 -3.37
C ASN A 240 4.98 -19.31 -4.30
N GLY A 241 5.11 -18.09 -3.75
CA GLY A 241 5.06 -16.85 -4.51
C GLY A 241 3.65 -16.43 -4.95
N ARG A 242 2.58 -17.05 -4.41
CA ARG A 242 1.20 -16.64 -4.76
C ARG A 242 0.84 -15.35 -4.02
N PRO A 243 0.29 -14.33 -4.70
CA PRO A 243 -0.10 -13.09 -4.04
C PRO A 243 -1.25 -13.29 -3.06
N ALA A 244 -1.29 -12.42 -2.05
CA ALA A 244 -2.49 -12.27 -1.22
C ALA A 244 -3.67 -11.77 -2.05
N ARG A 245 -4.87 -12.15 -1.64
CA ARG A 245 -6.11 -11.95 -2.39
C ARG A 245 -7.21 -11.34 -1.53
N ILE A 246 -7.98 -10.42 -2.11
CA ILE A 246 -9.27 -9.95 -1.58
C ILE A 246 -10.38 -10.31 -2.57
N THR A 247 -11.52 -10.78 -2.07
CA THR A 247 -12.73 -11.02 -2.87
C THR A 247 -14.00 -10.67 -2.09
N GLY A 248 -15.12 -10.58 -2.81
CA GLY A 248 -16.44 -10.36 -2.24
C GLY A 248 -16.65 -8.96 -1.67
N THR A 249 -15.78 -7.99 -1.95
CA THR A 249 -15.93 -6.62 -1.46
C THR A 249 -15.24 -5.60 -2.35
N GLN A 250 -15.80 -4.39 -2.40
CA GLN A 250 -15.18 -3.22 -3.00
C GLN A 250 -14.19 -2.56 -2.02
N ILE A 251 -13.01 -2.22 -2.52
CA ILE A 251 -12.06 -1.37 -1.80
C ILE A 251 -12.38 0.10 -2.09
N LEU A 252 -12.79 0.84 -1.06
CA LEU A 252 -13.03 2.29 -1.16
C LEU A 252 -11.82 3.07 -0.67
N ILE A 253 -11.36 4.03 -1.46
CA ILE A 253 -10.39 5.05 -1.04
C ILE A 253 -11.11 6.39 -1.05
N GLY A 254 -11.55 6.80 0.14
CA GLY A 254 -12.40 7.97 0.38
C GLY A 254 -13.88 7.73 0.10
N ILE A 255 -14.71 8.74 0.43
CA ILE A 255 -16.18 8.72 0.31
C ILE A 255 -16.67 10.13 -0.03
N GLU A 256 -17.66 10.26 -0.94
CA GLU A 256 -18.37 11.53 -1.17
C GLU A 256 -19.39 11.79 -0.05
N ALA A 257 -18.91 12.37 1.06
CA ALA A 257 -19.71 12.68 2.24
C ALA A 257 -20.01 14.18 2.38
N ALA A 258 -21.18 14.48 2.94
CA ALA A 258 -21.55 15.82 3.40
C ALA A 258 -20.87 16.14 4.73
N LEU A 259 -20.76 17.42 5.09
CA LEU A 259 -20.17 17.87 6.35
C LEU A 259 -21.07 17.59 7.57
N ALA A 260 -22.38 17.45 7.35
CA ALA A 260 -23.36 17.13 8.38
C ALA A 260 -24.31 16.01 7.92
N PRO A 261 -24.84 15.19 8.85
CA PRO A 261 -25.86 14.19 8.52
C PRO A 261 -27.07 14.80 7.80
N GLY A 262 -27.47 14.19 6.69
CA GLY A 262 -28.56 14.69 5.83
C GLY A 262 -28.20 15.89 4.95
N GLY A 263 -26.95 16.38 4.99
CA GLY A 263 -26.45 17.44 4.13
C GLY A 263 -26.18 17.00 2.68
N SER A 264 -25.74 17.93 1.83
CA SER A 264 -25.39 17.69 0.43
C SER A 264 -23.89 17.89 0.20
N PRO A 265 -23.13 16.85 -0.20
CA PRO A 265 -21.70 16.97 -0.49
C PRO A 265 -21.40 18.04 -1.55
N GLU A 266 -22.28 18.18 -2.54
CA GLU A 266 -22.16 19.18 -3.59
C GLU A 266 -22.38 20.60 -3.07
N ALA A 267 -23.45 20.82 -2.29
CA ALA A 267 -23.75 22.14 -1.73
C ALA A 267 -22.65 22.58 -0.77
N ASP A 268 -22.19 21.68 0.10
CA ASP A 268 -21.13 21.95 1.08
C ASP A 268 -19.82 22.34 0.39
N PHE A 269 -19.44 21.60 -0.66
CA PHE A 269 -18.25 21.90 -1.43
C PHE A 269 -18.37 23.23 -2.19
N LYS A 270 -19.50 23.49 -2.85
CA LYS A 270 -19.75 24.76 -3.54
C LYS A 270 -19.70 25.94 -2.58
N ASN A 271 -20.30 25.80 -1.39
CA ASN A 271 -20.27 26.83 -0.35
C ASN A 271 -18.86 27.08 0.18
N TRP A 272 -18.05 26.03 0.36
CA TRP A 272 -16.64 26.16 0.73
C TRP A 272 -15.86 27.00 -0.28
N VAL A 273 -16.00 26.69 -1.57
CA VAL A 273 -15.32 27.42 -2.65
C VAL A 273 -15.86 28.85 -2.76
N ALA A 274 -17.18 29.05 -2.67
CA ALA A 274 -17.81 30.37 -2.71
C ALA A 274 -17.37 31.28 -1.55
N ALA A 275 -16.99 30.68 -0.41
CA ALA A 275 -16.39 31.41 0.72
C ALA A 275 -14.91 31.79 0.50
N GLY A 276 -14.34 31.56 -0.69
CA GLY A 276 -12.97 31.88 -1.05
C GLY A 276 -11.91 30.93 -0.45
N LYS A 277 -12.34 29.79 0.11
CA LYS A 277 -11.42 28.82 0.71
C LYS A 277 -10.79 27.91 -0.35
N ASP A 278 -9.56 27.47 -0.07
CA ASP A 278 -8.83 26.56 -0.95
C ASP A 278 -9.59 25.23 -1.12
N PRO A 279 -10.02 24.86 -2.34
CA PRO A 279 -10.72 23.60 -2.57
C PRO A 279 -9.91 22.34 -2.22
N GLU A 280 -8.56 22.42 -2.23
CA GLU A 280 -7.72 21.32 -1.77
C GLU A 280 -7.82 21.14 -0.25
N LEU A 281 -8.14 22.18 0.52
CA LEU A 281 -8.26 22.08 1.98
C LEU A 281 -9.67 21.68 2.46
N TYR A 282 -10.55 21.22 1.56
CA TYR A 282 -11.87 20.74 1.95
C TYR A 282 -11.75 19.51 2.89
N PRO A 283 -12.44 19.47 4.04
CA PRO A 283 -12.08 18.57 5.14
C PRO A 283 -12.40 17.09 4.94
N THR A 284 -13.12 16.70 3.88
CA THR A 284 -13.50 15.28 3.64
C THR A 284 -12.55 14.52 2.71
N TRP A 285 -11.43 15.12 2.29
CA TRP A 285 -10.45 14.43 1.46
C TRP A 285 -9.76 13.30 2.24
N THR A 286 -9.82 12.08 1.69
CA THR A 286 -8.92 10.99 2.11
C THR A 286 -7.56 11.16 1.43
N ARG A 287 -6.46 10.99 2.15
CA ARG A 287 -5.13 11.37 1.65
C ARG A 287 -4.06 10.33 1.96
N ASN A 288 -2.98 10.38 1.18
CA ASN A 288 -1.72 9.70 1.48
C ASN A 288 -1.91 8.17 1.59
N ILE A 289 -2.27 7.54 0.48
CA ILE A 289 -2.60 6.12 0.41
C ILE A 289 -1.64 5.40 -0.51
N ILE A 290 -1.16 4.24 -0.06
CA ILE A 290 -0.38 3.28 -0.85
C ILE A 290 -1.10 1.93 -0.80
N LEU A 291 -1.43 1.35 -1.95
CA LEU A 291 -2.02 0.01 -2.05
C LEU A 291 -1.21 -0.82 -3.05
N ARG A 292 -0.63 -1.94 -2.60
CA ARG A 292 0.31 -2.71 -3.43
C ARG A 292 0.22 -4.22 -3.31
N ASN A 293 0.66 -4.92 -4.36
CA ASN A 293 0.91 -6.37 -4.38
C ASN A 293 -0.31 -7.25 -4.02
N LEU A 294 -1.52 -6.85 -4.43
CA LEU A 294 -2.77 -7.55 -4.11
C LEU A 294 -3.48 -8.06 -5.37
N ALA A 295 -3.91 -9.32 -5.33
CA ALA A 295 -4.92 -9.82 -6.24
C ALA A 295 -6.31 -9.42 -5.71
N ILE A 296 -7.15 -8.84 -6.56
CA ILE A 296 -8.47 -8.32 -6.21
C ILE A 296 -9.47 -8.91 -7.19
N ASP A 297 -10.47 -9.59 -6.66
CA ASP A 297 -11.59 -10.06 -7.44
C ASP A 297 -12.72 -9.05 -7.33
N THR A 298 -13.23 -8.56 -8.47
CA THR A 298 -14.33 -7.60 -8.48
C THR A 298 -15.58 -8.23 -7.87
N PRO A 299 -16.36 -7.47 -7.07
CA PRO A 299 -17.51 -8.04 -6.39
C PRO A 299 -18.62 -8.37 -7.37
N TRP A 300 -19.11 -9.60 -7.31
CA TRP A 300 -20.33 -10.00 -7.99
C TRP A 300 -21.54 -9.35 -7.34
N ASP A 301 -22.28 -8.53 -8.10
CA ASP A 301 -23.53 -7.91 -7.64
C ASP A 301 -24.66 -8.95 -7.60
N VAL A 302 -25.11 -9.28 -6.38
CA VAL A 302 -26.15 -10.29 -6.18
C VAL A 302 -27.53 -9.78 -6.63
N ASN A 303 -27.70 -8.46 -6.71
CA ASN A 303 -28.96 -7.81 -7.09
C ASN A 303 -28.68 -6.48 -7.81
N PRO A 304 -28.24 -6.54 -9.08
CA PRO A 304 -27.88 -5.37 -9.86
C PRO A 304 -29.06 -4.43 -10.02
N GLU A 305 -28.76 -3.15 -10.23
CA GLU A 305 -29.78 -2.10 -10.37
C GLU A 305 -30.67 -2.37 -11.59
N ASP A 306 -30.07 -2.82 -12.68
CA ASP A 306 -30.73 -3.28 -13.90
C ASP A 306 -29.84 -4.27 -14.68
N SER A 307 -30.30 -4.75 -15.83
CA SER A 307 -29.58 -5.75 -16.63
C SER A 307 -28.22 -5.28 -17.18
N GLY A 308 -27.94 -3.98 -17.20
CA GLY A 308 -26.72 -3.36 -17.73
C GLY A 308 -25.79 -2.75 -16.68
N ASN A 309 -26.22 -2.68 -15.41
CA ASN A 309 -25.51 -1.95 -14.36
C ASN A 309 -25.47 -2.74 -13.04
N ALA A 310 -24.24 -3.04 -12.62
CA ALA A 310 -23.90 -3.42 -11.26
C ALA A 310 -23.41 -2.18 -10.50
N TYR A 311 -23.38 -2.24 -9.17
CA TYR A 311 -23.03 -1.09 -8.34
C TYR A 311 -21.56 -1.06 -7.88
N MET A 312 -20.91 -2.21 -7.82
CA MET A 312 -19.64 -2.37 -7.10
C MET A 312 -18.43 -2.52 -8.02
N ASP A 313 -17.38 -1.80 -7.66
CA ASP A 313 -16.07 -1.85 -8.30
C ASP A 313 -15.12 -2.76 -7.53
N GLY A 314 -14.01 -3.18 -8.16
CA GLY A 314 -12.86 -3.75 -7.44
C GLY A 314 -12.24 -2.71 -6.50
N ILE A 315 -11.85 -1.56 -7.07
CA ILE A 315 -11.38 -0.38 -6.32
C ILE A 315 -12.12 0.87 -6.80
N ALA A 316 -12.65 1.65 -5.87
CA ALA A 316 -13.17 2.99 -6.14
C ALA A 316 -12.39 4.05 -5.36
N ILE A 317 -11.70 4.93 -6.08
CA ILE A 317 -10.98 6.09 -5.55
C ILE A 317 -11.91 7.31 -5.69
N THR A 318 -12.56 7.68 -4.60
CA THR A 318 -13.58 8.74 -4.56
C THR A 318 -13.27 9.72 -3.45
N ARG A 319 -13.23 11.02 -3.75
CA ARG A 319 -12.84 12.04 -2.77
C ARG A 319 -11.50 11.76 -2.09
N ALA A 320 -10.50 11.36 -2.89
CA ALA A 320 -9.15 11.10 -2.38
C ALA A 320 -8.06 11.87 -3.13
N GLN A 321 -6.94 12.13 -2.44
CA GLN A 321 -5.76 12.79 -3.01
C GLN A 321 -4.46 12.09 -2.61
N GLN A 322 -3.43 12.18 -3.46
CA GLN A 322 -2.12 11.56 -3.21
C GLN A 322 -2.23 10.04 -2.99
N VAL A 323 -2.66 9.34 -4.04
CA VAL A 323 -2.90 7.90 -4.01
C VAL A 323 -1.97 7.18 -4.98
N TRP A 324 -1.29 6.14 -4.49
CA TRP A 324 -0.46 5.26 -5.31
C TRP A 324 -0.96 3.82 -5.26
N ILE A 325 -1.38 3.30 -6.41
CA ILE A 325 -1.78 1.91 -6.62
C ILE A 325 -0.69 1.24 -7.45
N ASP A 326 -0.07 0.17 -6.95
CA ASP A 326 1.08 -0.43 -7.62
C ASP A 326 1.14 -1.95 -7.51
N HIS A 327 1.46 -2.65 -8.60
CA HIS A 327 1.52 -4.12 -8.62
C HIS A 327 0.25 -4.80 -8.10
N VAL A 328 -0.93 -4.29 -8.45
CA VAL A 328 -2.18 -5.03 -8.21
C VAL A 328 -2.56 -5.88 -9.41
N THR A 329 -3.35 -6.92 -9.20
CA THR A 329 -4.02 -7.67 -10.27
C THR A 329 -5.52 -7.64 -9.99
N ILE A 330 -6.32 -7.08 -10.90
CA ILE A 330 -7.77 -6.98 -10.76
C ILE A 330 -8.46 -7.80 -11.86
N SER A 331 -9.43 -8.63 -11.49
CA SER A 331 -10.21 -9.47 -12.42
C SER A 331 -11.57 -9.86 -11.83
N ASP A 332 -12.44 -10.50 -12.62
CA ASP A 332 -13.70 -11.09 -12.11
C ASP A 332 -13.50 -12.35 -11.24
N GLY A 333 -12.25 -12.80 -11.08
CA GLY A 333 -11.90 -13.95 -10.24
C GLY A 333 -12.58 -15.24 -10.68
N ASP A 334 -13.19 -15.93 -9.71
CA ASP A 334 -13.95 -17.18 -9.92
C ASP A 334 -15.40 -16.91 -10.40
N THR A 335 -15.77 -15.64 -10.62
CA THR A 335 -17.12 -15.21 -10.99
C THR A 335 -17.14 -14.41 -12.30
N PRO A 336 -16.66 -14.94 -13.44
CA PRO A 336 -16.64 -14.18 -14.69
C PRO A 336 -18.04 -13.82 -15.17
N ASP A 337 -18.16 -12.73 -15.93
CA ASP A 337 -19.42 -12.26 -16.52
C ASP A 337 -20.17 -13.36 -17.30
N SER A 338 -19.47 -14.29 -17.93
CA SER A 338 -20.06 -15.45 -18.64
C SER A 338 -20.95 -16.36 -17.79
N LEU A 339 -20.91 -16.27 -16.45
CA LEU A 339 -21.81 -17.00 -15.55
C LEU A 339 -23.23 -16.44 -15.52
N ALA A 340 -23.46 -15.21 -16.02
CA ALA A 340 -24.77 -14.58 -16.05
C ALA A 340 -25.08 -13.94 -17.41
N SER A 341 -26.36 -13.74 -17.70
CA SER A 341 -26.81 -13.03 -18.91
C SER A 341 -26.96 -11.52 -18.71
N ASP A 342 -27.00 -11.07 -17.45
CA ASP A 342 -27.04 -9.67 -17.05
C ASP A 342 -25.68 -9.22 -16.47
N THR A 343 -25.47 -7.90 -16.41
CA THR A 343 -24.22 -7.32 -15.87
C THR A 343 -24.13 -7.54 -14.36
N ARG A 344 -23.01 -8.11 -13.89
CA ARG A 344 -22.79 -8.44 -12.48
C ARG A 344 -21.59 -7.77 -11.86
N HIS A 345 -20.67 -7.26 -12.69
CA HIS A 345 -19.56 -6.42 -12.26
C HIS A 345 -19.71 -5.00 -12.81
N ASP A 346 -19.24 -4.00 -12.05
CA ASP A 346 -19.08 -2.64 -12.58
C ASP A 346 -17.62 -2.37 -12.96
N GLY A 347 -16.91 -1.48 -12.27
CA GLY A 347 -15.53 -1.09 -12.54
C GLY A 347 -14.49 -2.06 -11.98
N ALA A 348 -13.37 -2.28 -12.68
CA ALA A 348 -12.20 -2.87 -12.01
C ALA A 348 -11.51 -1.83 -11.13
N LEU A 349 -11.28 -0.62 -11.67
CA LEU A 349 -10.72 0.52 -10.94
C LEU A 349 -11.30 1.84 -11.45
N ASP A 350 -12.01 2.55 -10.57
CA ASP A 350 -12.66 3.82 -10.86
C ASP A 350 -12.03 4.97 -10.05
N ILE A 351 -11.66 6.07 -10.73
CA ILE A 351 -11.12 7.30 -10.14
C ILE A 351 -12.10 8.43 -10.41
N ILE A 352 -12.87 8.83 -9.40
CA ILE A 352 -14.11 9.60 -9.58
C ILE A 352 -14.30 10.68 -8.51
N ARG A 353 -15.33 11.53 -8.69
CA ARG A 353 -15.85 12.45 -7.65
C ARG A 353 -14.78 13.36 -7.04
N GLY A 354 -14.04 14.03 -7.92
CA GLY A 354 -13.03 15.01 -7.60
C GLY A 354 -11.74 14.45 -7.02
N SER A 355 -11.53 13.13 -7.05
CA SER A 355 -10.23 12.55 -6.71
C SER A 355 -9.11 13.18 -7.53
N ASP A 356 -7.91 13.27 -6.96
CA ASP A 356 -6.82 14.00 -7.60
C ASP A 356 -5.45 13.43 -7.24
N TYR A 357 -4.44 13.68 -8.07
CA TYR A 357 -3.07 13.24 -7.81
C TYR A 357 -2.99 11.72 -7.56
N VAL A 358 -3.35 10.95 -8.59
CA VAL A 358 -3.37 9.48 -8.53
C VAL A 358 -2.34 8.90 -9.49
N THR A 359 -1.68 7.82 -9.09
CA THR A 359 -0.84 7.04 -10.00
C THR A 359 -1.12 5.56 -9.83
N VAL A 360 -1.37 4.91 -10.97
CA VAL A 360 -1.54 3.46 -11.08
C VAL A 360 -0.35 2.92 -11.86
N SER A 361 0.47 2.08 -11.23
CA SER A 361 1.67 1.54 -11.86
C SER A 361 1.81 0.02 -11.78
N HIS A 362 2.47 -0.57 -12.78
CA HIS A 362 2.84 -1.99 -12.80
C HIS A 362 1.69 -2.95 -12.46
N SER A 363 0.44 -2.61 -12.78
CA SER A 363 -0.74 -3.37 -12.39
C SER A 363 -1.34 -4.13 -13.57
N VAL A 364 -2.02 -5.23 -13.30
CA VAL A 364 -2.69 -6.06 -14.31
C VAL A 364 -4.20 -5.93 -14.16
N PHE A 365 -4.88 -5.73 -15.28
CA PHE A 365 -6.34 -5.79 -15.39
C PHE A 365 -6.70 -6.85 -16.43
N THR A 366 -7.48 -7.85 -16.05
CA THR A 366 -7.78 -8.99 -16.93
C THR A 366 -9.15 -9.56 -16.64
N LYS A 367 -9.78 -10.20 -17.64
CA LYS A 367 -11.09 -10.89 -17.51
C LYS A 367 -12.12 -10.02 -16.78
N HIS A 368 -12.46 -8.90 -17.41
CA HIS A 368 -13.37 -7.92 -16.82
C HIS A 368 -13.93 -7.00 -17.91
N HIS A 369 -15.18 -6.54 -17.74
CA HIS A 369 -15.88 -5.78 -18.77
C HIS A 369 -15.61 -4.27 -18.75
N LYS A 370 -15.96 -3.54 -17.67
CA LYS A 370 -15.80 -2.08 -17.55
C LYS A 370 -14.54 -1.76 -16.74
N THR A 371 -13.38 -1.69 -17.37
CA THR A 371 -12.11 -1.86 -16.63
C THR A 371 -11.68 -0.65 -15.81
N THR A 372 -11.37 0.48 -16.45
CA THR A 372 -10.82 1.64 -15.73
C THR A 372 -11.51 2.94 -16.13
N LEU A 373 -12.01 3.69 -15.15
CA LEU A 373 -12.70 4.97 -15.34
C LEU A 373 -11.96 6.11 -14.66
N VAL A 374 -11.88 7.26 -15.33
CA VAL A 374 -11.45 8.54 -14.75
C VAL A 374 -12.55 9.57 -15.00
N GLY A 375 -13.31 9.90 -13.96
CA GLY A 375 -14.46 10.82 -14.02
C GLY A 375 -15.77 10.14 -14.41
N ASN A 376 -16.75 10.16 -13.50
CA ASN A 376 -18.02 9.43 -13.62
C ASN A 376 -19.20 10.23 -14.16
N GLY A 377 -18.97 11.39 -14.75
CA GLY A 377 -20.03 12.17 -15.39
C GLY A 377 -19.48 13.34 -16.19
N ASP A 378 -20.35 13.93 -17.02
CA ASP A 378 -20.03 15.09 -17.86
C ASP A 378 -20.30 16.39 -17.07
N ALA A 379 -21.00 17.37 -17.67
CA ALA A 379 -21.27 18.69 -17.07
C ALA A 379 -21.82 18.66 -15.63
N GLY A 380 -22.65 17.67 -15.29
CA GLY A 380 -23.20 17.51 -13.93
C GLY A 380 -22.14 17.22 -12.84
N ARG A 381 -20.94 16.79 -13.21
CA ARG A 381 -19.81 16.56 -12.29
C ARG A 381 -18.75 17.66 -12.32
N ALA A 382 -18.93 18.72 -13.12
CA ALA A 382 -17.95 19.80 -13.21
C ALA A 382 -17.65 20.47 -11.85
N TRP A 383 -18.61 20.48 -10.93
CA TRP A 383 -18.41 21.04 -9.58
C TRP A 383 -17.34 20.29 -8.75
N SER A 384 -17.19 18.98 -8.95
CA SER A 384 -16.19 18.15 -8.28
C SER A 384 -14.96 17.90 -9.15
N ASP A 385 -15.15 17.66 -10.44
CA ASP A 385 -14.13 17.05 -11.31
C ASP A 385 -13.36 18.08 -12.15
N ALA A 386 -13.94 19.25 -12.45
CA ALA A 386 -13.26 20.25 -13.27
C ALA A 386 -11.99 20.77 -12.56
N GLY A 387 -10.85 20.68 -13.26
CA GLY A 387 -9.54 21.04 -12.73
C GLY A 387 -8.98 20.09 -11.67
N ARG A 388 -9.48 18.84 -11.63
CA ARG A 388 -8.97 17.71 -10.83
C ARG A 388 -8.82 16.48 -11.73
N LEU A 389 -8.78 15.28 -11.15
CA LEU A 389 -8.56 14.01 -11.85
C LEU A 389 -7.21 13.99 -12.59
N HIS A 390 -6.15 14.52 -11.98
CA HIS A 390 -4.80 14.37 -12.46
C HIS A 390 -4.31 12.94 -12.18
N VAL A 391 -4.18 12.14 -13.24
CA VAL A 391 -3.95 10.70 -13.13
C VAL A 391 -2.78 10.26 -14.02
N THR A 392 -1.90 9.42 -13.49
CA THR A 392 -0.84 8.74 -14.25
C THR A 392 -1.10 7.24 -14.28
N MET A 393 -0.96 6.63 -15.45
CA MET A 393 -1.01 5.17 -15.64
C MET A 393 0.25 4.71 -16.38
N THR A 394 1.11 3.91 -15.73
CA THR A 394 2.40 3.47 -16.31
C THR A 394 2.79 2.04 -15.99
N GLY A 395 3.36 1.33 -16.96
CA GLY A 395 3.81 -0.05 -16.74
C GLY A 395 2.65 -1.03 -16.52
N ASN A 396 1.41 -0.62 -16.75
CA ASN A 396 0.24 -1.47 -16.54
C ASN A 396 0.02 -2.41 -17.73
N TRP A 397 -0.59 -3.55 -17.44
CA TRP A 397 -1.02 -4.53 -18.44
C TRP A 397 -2.54 -4.67 -18.42
N TRP A 398 -3.18 -4.24 -19.50
CA TRP A 398 -4.56 -4.63 -19.80
C TRP A 398 -4.52 -5.92 -20.61
N ASP A 399 -4.72 -7.06 -19.94
CA ASP A 399 -4.66 -8.39 -20.55
C ASP A 399 -6.06 -8.90 -20.88
N HIS A 400 -6.49 -8.67 -22.12
CA HIS A 400 -7.79 -9.05 -22.67
C HIS A 400 -9.02 -8.53 -21.91
N PRO A 401 -9.08 -7.28 -21.43
CA PRO A 401 -10.34 -6.71 -20.95
C PRO A 401 -11.26 -6.30 -22.10
N TYR A 402 -12.54 -6.06 -21.78
CA TYR A 402 -13.53 -5.67 -22.78
C TYR A 402 -13.49 -4.18 -23.16
N SER A 403 -13.54 -3.27 -22.18
CA SER A 403 -13.66 -1.83 -22.44
C SER A 403 -13.08 -0.93 -21.33
N ARG A 404 -13.02 0.39 -21.62
CA ARG A 404 -12.60 1.49 -20.73
C ARG A 404 -11.14 1.39 -20.29
N LEU A 405 -10.19 1.68 -21.17
CA LEU A 405 -8.74 1.45 -20.93
C LEU A 405 -7.84 2.71 -20.98
N PRO A 406 -8.09 3.76 -20.16
CA PRO A 406 -9.32 4.08 -19.43
C PRO A 406 -10.36 4.82 -20.30
N LEU A 407 -11.56 5.01 -19.76
CA LEU A 407 -12.46 6.08 -20.22
C LEU A 407 -12.24 7.32 -19.34
N VAL A 408 -12.05 8.50 -19.94
CA VAL A 408 -11.62 9.70 -19.19
C VAL A 408 -12.50 10.91 -19.46
N ARG A 409 -12.81 11.67 -18.40
CA ARG A 409 -13.48 12.98 -18.42
C ARG A 409 -12.75 13.95 -17.50
N PHE A 410 -12.71 15.23 -17.88
CA PHE A 410 -12.06 16.37 -17.21
C PHE A 410 -10.54 16.27 -16.98
N GLY A 411 -10.06 15.13 -16.52
CA GLY A 411 -8.73 14.96 -15.97
C GLY A 411 -7.59 15.17 -16.95
N GLN A 412 -6.46 15.59 -16.39
CA GLN A 412 -5.16 15.51 -17.06
C GLN A 412 -4.59 14.11 -16.87
N LEU A 413 -4.65 13.31 -17.91
CA LEU A 413 -4.24 11.92 -17.88
C LEU A 413 -2.91 11.73 -18.59
N HIS A 414 -1.95 11.10 -17.92
CA HIS A 414 -0.69 10.67 -18.51
C HIS A 414 -0.63 9.13 -18.58
N LEU A 415 -0.76 8.56 -19.78
CA LEU A 415 -0.53 7.14 -20.05
C LEU A 415 0.85 6.97 -20.66
N TYR A 416 1.75 6.21 -20.05
CA TYR A 416 3.00 5.88 -20.71
C TYR A 416 3.54 4.48 -20.38
N ASN A 417 4.28 3.88 -21.31
CA ASN A 417 4.89 2.56 -21.13
C ASN A 417 3.92 1.45 -20.65
N ASN A 418 2.68 1.40 -21.17
CA ASN A 418 1.73 0.33 -20.85
C ASN A 418 1.66 -0.73 -21.97
N LEU A 419 1.12 -1.90 -21.63
CA LEU A 419 0.80 -2.98 -22.58
C LEU A 419 -0.73 -3.18 -22.61
N LEU A 420 -1.29 -3.25 -23.82
CA LEU A 420 -2.65 -3.70 -24.05
C LEU A 420 -2.62 -4.93 -24.96
N SER A 421 -3.12 -6.05 -24.45
CA SER A 421 -3.34 -7.29 -25.18
C SER A 421 -4.84 -7.51 -25.36
N GLY A 422 -5.30 -7.94 -26.53
CA GLY A 422 -6.73 -8.17 -26.75
C GLY A 422 -7.08 -9.03 -27.96
N SER A 423 -8.33 -9.49 -28.02
CA SER A 423 -8.86 -10.24 -29.16
C SER A 423 -10.25 -9.72 -29.55
N THR A 424 -10.41 -9.31 -30.81
CA THR A 424 -11.70 -8.86 -31.34
C THR A 424 -12.55 -10.01 -31.90
N THR A 425 -11.96 -11.20 -32.04
CA THR A 425 -12.56 -12.36 -32.72
C THR A 425 -12.68 -13.61 -31.85
N THR A 426 -12.28 -13.56 -30.58
CA THR A 426 -12.49 -14.67 -29.65
C THR A 426 -13.98 -14.92 -29.38
N ASP A 427 -14.34 -16.19 -29.21
CA ASP A 427 -15.66 -16.62 -28.75
C ASP A 427 -15.76 -16.64 -27.22
N ASP A 428 -14.63 -16.58 -26.51
CA ASP A 428 -14.58 -16.35 -25.06
C ASP A 428 -15.02 -14.90 -24.76
N VAL A 429 -16.25 -14.75 -24.27
CA VAL A 429 -16.87 -13.45 -24.00
C VAL A 429 -16.15 -12.67 -22.89
N ASP A 430 -15.49 -13.36 -21.96
CA ASP A 430 -14.77 -12.74 -20.83
C ASP A 430 -13.40 -12.18 -21.25
N ARG A 431 -12.95 -12.52 -22.47
CA ARG A 431 -11.66 -12.09 -23.04
C ARG A 431 -11.81 -11.30 -24.33
N LYS A 432 -13.05 -11.00 -24.72
CA LYS A 432 -13.35 -10.28 -25.94
C LYS A 432 -13.07 -8.79 -25.75
N PHE A 433 -12.30 -8.21 -26.66
CA PHE A 433 -12.00 -6.79 -26.67
C PHE A 433 -13.04 -6.03 -27.51
N ALA A 434 -13.59 -4.95 -26.95
CA ALA A 434 -14.50 -4.05 -27.64
C ALA A 434 -13.87 -2.68 -27.95
N SER A 435 -13.28 -2.03 -26.94
CA SER A 435 -12.69 -0.68 -27.07
C SER A 435 -11.59 -0.39 -26.02
N GLY A 436 -10.67 0.52 -26.38
CA GLY A 436 -9.51 0.90 -25.59
C GLY A 436 -9.70 2.23 -24.85
N LEU A 437 -8.77 3.17 -25.08
CA LEU A 437 -8.78 4.51 -24.51
C LEU A 437 -9.95 5.33 -25.08
N ASP A 438 -10.79 5.86 -24.20
CA ASP A 438 -11.96 6.66 -24.58
C ASP A 438 -11.86 8.07 -23.97
N VAL A 439 -11.42 9.02 -24.79
CA VAL A 439 -11.07 10.40 -24.42
C VAL A 439 -12.30 11.29 -24.52
N ARG A 440 -12.99 11.51 -23.41
CA ARG A 440 -14.29 12.19 -23.38
C ARG A 440 -14.26 13.57 -22.71
N TYR A 441 -15.43 14.20 -22.69
CA TYR A 441 -15.82 15.43 -22.00
C TYR A 441 -14.72 16.12 -21.19
N GLN A 442 -14.17 17.18 -21.75
CA GLN A 442 -13.19 18.08 -21.14
C GLN A 442 -11.89 17.43 -20.64
N SER A 443 -11.57 16.20 -21.04
CA SER A 443 -10.29 15.57 -20.70
C SER A 443 -9.12 16.13 -21.52
N ASP A 444 -7.92 16.10 -20.95
CA ASP A 444 -6.67 16.49 -21.62
C ASP A 444 -5.61 15.39 -21.43
N VAL A 445 -5.38 14.59 -22.47
CA VAL A 445 -4.66 13.31 -22.38
C VAL A 445 -3.32 13.36 -23.12
N ILE A 446 -2.28 12.82 -22.47
CA ILE A 446 -0.98 12.47 -23.07
C ILE A 446 -0.84 10.95 -23.01
N SER A 447 -0.63 10.31 -24.17
CA SER A 447 -0.40 8.87 -24.30
C SER A 447 0.92 8.60 -25.04
N GLU A 448 1.88 7.95 -24.41
CA GLU A 448 3.25 7.82 -24.94
C GLU A 448 3.80 6.39 -24.82
N ASN A 449 4.43 5.87 -25.88
CA ASN A 449 5.23 4.63 -25.87
C ASN A 449 4.54 3.37 -25.30
N ASN A 450 3.22 3.30 -25.43
CA ASN A 450 2.44 2.08 -25.17
C ASN A 450 2.60 1.05 -26.30
N PHE A 451 2.51 -0.24 -25.95
CA PHE A 451 2.52 -1.36 -26.89
C PHE A 451 1.14 -2.02 -26.96
N TYR A 452 0.71 -2.38 -28.17
CA TYR A 452 -0.58 -2.97 -28.46
C TYR A 452 -0.40 -4.31 -29.19
N GLU A 453 -0.91 -5.41 -28.63
CA GLU A 453 -0.87 -6.73 -29.24
C GLU A 453 -2.27 -7.33 -29.39
N PHE A 454 -2.63 -7.74 -30.60
CA PHE A 454 -4.00 -8.13 -30.88
C PHE A 454 -4.15 -9.41 -31.68
N THR A 455 -5.30 -10.05 -31.49
CA THR A 455 -5.85 -11.04 -32.41
C THR A 455 -7.09 -10.44 -33.08
N GLY A 456 -7.18 -10.50 -34.39
CA GLY A 456 -8.34 -10.12 -35.20
C GLY A 456 -8.49 -8.63 -35.49
N LEU A 457 -7.65 -7.75 -34.94
CA LEU A 457 -7.72 -6.30 -35.15
C LEU A 457 -6.77 -5.85 -36.25
N LYS A 458 -7.26 -5.11 -37.26
CA LYS A 458 -6.40 -4.60 -38.34
C LYS A 458 -5.78 -3.24 -38.01
N PRO A 459 -4.60 -2.91 -38.57
CA PRO A 459 -3.99 -1.58 -38.40
C PRO A 459 -4.92 -0.41 -38.75
N ARG A 460 -5.70 -0.50 -39.84
CA ARG A 460 -6.66 0.58 -40.20
C ARG A 460 -7.83 0.75 -39.23
N GLU A 461 -8.06 -0.21 -38.34
CA GLU A 461 -9.16 -0.23 -37.37
C GLU A 461 -8.73 0.27 -35.99
N VAL A 462 -7.45 0.66 -35.82
CA VAL A 462 -6.91 1.13 -34.53
C VAL A 462 -7.61 2.40 -34.04
N CYS A 463 -7.91 3.36 -34.93
CA CYS A 463 -8.82 4.45 -34.60
C CYS A 463 -10.25 3.91 -34.51
N GLY A 464 -10.95 4.28 -33.43
CA GLY A 464 -12.29 3.77 -33.11
C GLY A 464 -12.28 2.47 -32.30
N LYS A 465 -11.16 1.73 -32.26
CA LYS A 465 -10.97 0.56 -31.37
C LYS A 465 -9.99 0.82 -30.24
N LEU A 466 -8.76 1.24 -30.51
CA LEU A 466 -7.73 1.46 -29.49
C LEU A 466 -7.82 2.85 -28.86
N ALA A 467 -8.21 3.85 -29.65
CA ALA A 467 -8.43 5.20 -29.19
C ALA A 467 -9.62 5.83 -29.92
N GLY A 468 -10.45 6.56 -29.17
CA GLY A 468 -11.55 7.34 -29.68
C GLY A 468 -12.08 8.28 -28.59
N GLY A 469 -13.19 8.96 -28.86
CA GLY A 469 -13.81 9.84 -27.88
C GLY A 469 -14.58 11.01 -28.49
N ARG A 470 -14.95 11.98 -27.65
CA ARG A 470 -15.67 13.21 -28.05
C ARG A 470 -15.59 14.27 -26.96
N ASP A 471 -15.80 15.53 -27.33
CA ASP A 471 -15.91 16.66 -26.40
C ASP A 471 -14.68 16.87 -25.48
N ALA A 472 -13.52 16.30 -25.85
CA ALA A 472 -12.27 16.44 -25.11
C ALA A 472 -11.61 17.79 -25.38
N ILE A 473 -10.77 18.24 -24.44
CA ILE A 473 -9.90 19.42 -24.65
C ILE A 473 -8.75 19.05 -25.58
N SER A 474 -8.09 17.92 -25.34
CA SER A 474 -6.93 17.50 -26.12
C SER A 474 -6.62 16.01 -25.98
N PHE A 475 -6.11 15.41 -27.05
CA PHE A 475 -5.47 14.10 -27.05
C PHE A 475 -4.14 14.17 -27.82
N ARG A 476 -3.04 14.10 -27.08
CA ARG A 476 -1.69 13.96 -27.64
C ARG A 476 -1.23 12.51 -27.50
N SER A 477 -0.76 11.94 -28.59
CA SER A 477 -0.33 10.55 -28.64
C SER A 477 0.93 10.39 -29.49
N SER A 478 1.88 9.58 -29.01
CA SER A 478 3.13 9.35 -29.74
C SER A 478 3.86 8.05 -29.35
N GLY A 479 4.71 7.57 -30.27
CA GLY A 479 5.70 6.53 -30.00
C GLY A 479 5.16 5.11 -29.75
N HIS A 480 3.91 4.83 -30.16
CA HIS A 480 3.27 3.54 -29.95
C HIS A 480 3.70 2.48 -30.96
N ARG A 481 3.67 1.21 -30.53
CA ARG A 481 3.86 0.05 -31.41
C ARG A 481 2.66 -0.88 -31.36
N PHE A 482 2.33 -1.46 -32.51
CA PHE A 482 1.18 -2.33 -32.70
C PHE A 482 1.56 -3.60 -33.46
N ILE A 483 1.05 -4.75 -33.02
CA ILE A 483 1.13 -6.02 -33.76
C ILE A 483 -0.21 -6.76 -33.68
N SER A 484 -0.54 -7.47 -34.77
CA SER A 484 -1.73 -8.30 -34.84
C SER A 484 -1.49 -9.54 -35.71
N ASP A 485 -2.27 -10.60 -35.47
CA ASP A 485 -2.36 -11.75 -36.37
C ASP A 485 -3.09 -11.43 -37.69
N LYS A 486 -3.55 -10.19 -37.86
CA LYS A 486 -4.32 -9.73 -39.02
C LYS A 486 -3.91 -8.33 -39.47
N GLY A 487 -3.24 -8.25 -40.62
CA GLY A 487 -2.92 -7.03 -41.34
C GLY A 487 -4.11 -6.50 -42.15
N ASP A 488 -3.93 -5.32 -42.76
CA ASP A 488 -4.97 -4.68 -43.58
C ASP A 488 -5.31 -5.48 -44.84
N ASP A 489 -4.33 -6.21 -45.37
CA ASP A 489 -4.48 -7.16 -46.47
C ASP A 489 -5.13 -8.50 -46.06
N GLY A 490 -5.42 -8.66 -44.76
CA GLY A 490 -6.01 -9.85 -44.17
C GLY A 490 -5.02 -10.97 -43.86
N LYS A 491 -3.71 -10.78 -44.08
CA LYS A 491 -2.66 -11.76 -43.74
C LYS A 491 -2.04 -11.46 -42.38
N PRO A 492 -1.38 -12.44 -41.71
CA PRO A 492 -0.64 -12.15 -40.49
C PRO A 492 0.46 -11.11 -40.66
N MET A 493 0.58 -10.20 -39.70
CA MET A 493 1.68 -9.23 -39.68
C MET A 493 3.00 -9.96 -39.36
N THR A 494 4.08 -9.60 -40.06
CA THR A 494 5.40 -10.20 -39.86
C THR A 494 6.25 -9.49 -38.79
N GLY A 495 5.74 -8.39 -38.23
CA GLY A 495 6.41 -7.62 -37.19
C GLY A 495 5.53 -6.48 -36.69
N ALA A 496 5.89 -5.91 -35.54
CA ALA A 496 5.20 -4.75 -35.00
C ALA A 496 5.48 -3.50 -35.85
N VAL A 497 4.47 -2.65 -36.03
CA VAL A 497 4.57 -1.37 -36.75
C VAL A 497 4.37 -0.19 -35.80
N ASP A 498 4.82 0.99 -36.20
CA ASP A 498 4.43 2.23 -35.53
C ASP A 498 2.94 2.49 -35.77
N VAL A 499 2.23 2.90 -34.72
CA VAL A 499 0.83 3.34 -34.83
C VAL A 499 0.68 4.75 -34.29
N GLN A 500 -0.03 5.58 -35.04
CA GLN A 500 -0.39 6.92 -34.60
C GLN A 500 -1.85 6.91 -34.13
N LEU A 501 -2.08 7.25 -32.86
CA LEU A 501 -3.44 7.42 -32.33
C LEU A 501 -3.85 8.90 -32.28
N GLN A 502 -2.90 9.82 -32.40
CA GLN A 502 -3.20 11.25 -32.46
C GLN A 502 -4.09 11.55 -33.68
N GLY A 503 -5.19 12.27 -33.44
CA GLY A 503 -6.18 12.61 -34.46
C GLY A 503 -7.26 11.55 -34.72
N CYS A 504 -7.24 10.40 -34.01
CA CYS A 504 -8.35 9.45 -34.06
C CYS A 504 -9.67 10.15 -33.67
N GLU A 505 -10.74 9.84 -34.41
CA GLU A 505 -12.10 10.40 -34.22
C GLU A 505 -12.15 11.95 -34.24
N GLY A 506 -11.17 12.62 -34.85
CA GLY A 506 -11.13 14.07 -34.92
C GLY A 506 -10.89 14.76 -33.57
N LEU A 507 -10.36 14.03 -32.59
CA LEU A 507 -10.03 14.58 -31.27
C LEU A 507 -9.04 15.75 -31.40
N PRO A 508 -9.26 16.88 -30.68
CA PRO A 508 -8.36 18.01 -30.74
C PRO A 508 -6.95 17.68 -30.26
N VAL A 509 -5.96 18.39 -30.80
CA VAL A 509 -4.55 18.26 -30.40
C VAL A 509 -4.05 19.62 -29.95
N GLN A 510 -3.89 19.80 -28.65
CA GLN A 510 -3.43 21.03 -28.02
C GLN A 510 -2.35 20.74 -26.97
N GLN A 511 -1.36 21.60 -26.87
CA GLN A 511 -0.29 21.51 -25.88
C GLN A 511 -0.59 22.44 -24.70
N ASN A 512 -1.57 22.06 -23.88
CA ASN A 512 -2.00 22.88 -22.73
C ASN A 512 -1.20 22.60 -21.45
N TRP A 513 -0.53 21.45 -21.37
CA TRP A 513 0.26 21.04 -20.22
C TRP A 513 1.42 20.12 -20.61
N VAL A 514 2.35 19.92 -19.69
CA VAL A 514 3.40 18.89 -19.75
C VAL A 514 3.45 18.18 -18.40
N PRO A 515 3.83 16.90 -18.32
CA PRO A 515 3.97 16.22 -17.05
C PRO A 515 4.91 16.99 -16.12
N PRO A 516 4.47 17.40 -14.90
CA PRO A 516 5.29 18.21 -13.99
C PRO A 516 6.32 17.40 -13.18
N TYR A 517 6.41 16.10 -13.43
CA TYR A 517 7.31 15.15 -12.78
C TYR A 517 8.27 14.54 -13.80
N ALA A 518 9.39 14.00 -13.31
CA ALA A 518 10.30 13.26 -14.16
C ALA A 518 9.69 11.89 -14.50
N TYR A 519 9.91 11.45 -15.74
CA TYR A 519 9.54 10.11 -16.18
C TYR A 519 10.50 9.64 -17.26
N THR A 520 10.62 8.34 -17.44
CA THR A 520 11.47 7.73 -18.47
C THR A 520 10.59 6.96 -19.44
N LEU A 521 10.63 7.34 -20.70
CA LEU A 521 10.03 6.57 -21.78
C LEU A 521 10.96 5.42 -22.17
N ARG A 522 10.43 4.19 -22.15
CA ARG A 522 11.06 3.04 -22.79
C ARG A 522 10.65 3.05 -24.26
N SER A 523 11.40 2.42 -25.16
CA SER A 523 10.82 2.13 -26.48
C SER A 523 9.62 1.21 -26.28
N ALA A 524 8.56 1.38 -27.08
CA ALA A 524 7.37 0.55 -26.91
C ALA A 524 7.66 -0.96 -27.06
N ASP A 525 8.63 -1.36 -27.91
CA ASP A 525 9.09 -2.76 -27.97
C ASP A 525 9.67 -3.25 -26.64
N ALA A 526 10.50 -2.43 -25.97
CA ALA A 526 11.03 -2.75 -24.65
C ALA A 526 9.95 -2.72 -23.56
N THR A 527 8.95 -1.82 -23.70
CA THR A 527 7.77 -1.76 -22.83
C THR A 527 7.05 -3.12 -22.79
N ARG A 528 6.82 -3.76 -23.94
CA ARG A 528 6.13 -5.06 -24.01
C ARG A 528 6.75 -6.09 -23.07
N GLY A 529 8.06 -6.32 -23.21
CA GLY A 529 8.79 -7.30 -22.39
C GLY A 529 8.89 -6.90 -20.93
N ALA A 530 9.11 -5.61 -20.64
CA ALA A 530 9.19 -5.10 -19.28
C ALA A 530 7.87 -5.31 -18.52
N VAL A 531 6.73 -4.95 -19.14
CA VAL A 531 5.40 -5.06 -18.53
C VAL A 531 5.03 -6.52 -18.27
N GLN A 532 5.26 -7.43 -19.22
CA GLN A 532 4.99 -8.86 -19.03
C GLN A 532 5.80 -9.47 -17.87
N GLN A 533 7.00 -8.96 -17.62
CA GLN A 533 7.87 -9.44 -16.55
C GLN A 533 7.53 -8.87 -15.18
N SER A 534 7.15 -7.58 -15.12
CA SER A 534 7.02 -6.87 -13.85
C SER A 534 5.59 -6.60 -13.40
N ALA A 535 4.59 -6.57 -14.28
CA ALA A 535 3.26 -6.16 -13.89
C ALA A 535 2.51 -7.23 -13.08
N GLY A 536 1.65 -6.77 -12.17
CA GLY A 536 0.69 -7.55 -11.41
C GLY A 536 1.13 -7.87 -9.98
N ALA A 537 0.19 -8.41 -9.21
CA ALA A 537 0.44 -8.92 -7.89
C ALA A 537 1.34 -10.17 -7.93
N GLY A 538 2.11 -10.39 -6.87
CA GLY A 538 3.05 -11.51 -6.75
C GLY A 538 4.46 -11.16 -7.23
N ARG A 539 4.66 -9.94 -7.72
CA ARG A 539 5.94 -9.44 -8.28
C ARG A 539 6.79 -8.70 -7.25
N LEU A 540 6.19 -8.36 -6.12
CA LEU A 540 6.86 -7.80 -4.94
C LEU A 540 6.81 -8.81 -3.79
N GLY A 541 7.64 -8.64 -2.76
CA GLY A 541 7.53 -9.44 -1.54
C GLY A 541 7.85 -10.93 -1.70
N LEU A 542 8.74 -11.29 -2.64
CA LEU A 542 9.30 -12.65 -2.69
C LEU A 542 10.12 -12.94 -1.43
N TYR A 543 9.75 -14.00 -0.71
CA TYR A 543 10.66 -14.66 0.21
C TYR A 543 11.73 -15.35 -0.65
N ALA A 544 12.96 -14.86 -0.61
CA ALA A 544 14.10 -15.69 -0.95
C ALA A 544 14.25 -16.73 0.17
N VAL A 545 13.50 -17.82 0.11
CA VAL A 545 13.95 -19.05 0.76
C VAL A 545 15.24 -19.39 0.03
N ALA A 546 16.37 -19.23 0.69
CA ALA A 546 17.62 -19.89 0.29
C ALA A 546 17.42 -21.40 0.45
N GLY A 547 16.56 -21.98 -0.37
CA GLY A 547 16.53 -23.40 -0.66
C GLY A 547 17.64 -23.69 -1.68
N PRO A 548 18.19 -24.91 -1.69
CA PRO A 548 19.24 -25.26 -2.65
C PRO A 548 18.75 -24.96 -4.06
N VAL A 549 19.51 -24.13 -4.77
CA VAL A 549 19.32 -23.82 -6.19
C VAL A 549 19.13 -25.15 -6.94
N PRO A 550 17.99 -25.38 -7.62
CA PRO A 550 17.88 -26.51 -8.53
C PRO A 550 18.99 -26.38 -9.57
N ALA A 551 19.76 -27.46 -9.77
CA ALA A 551 20.89 -27.44 -10.68
C ALA A 551 20.47 -26.88 -12.06
N PRO A 552 21.24 -25.96 -12.66
CA PRO A 552 20.91 -25.41 -13.96
C PRO A 552 20.80 -26.53 -14.99
N LEU A 553 19.80 -26.44 -15.88
CA LEU A 553 19.68 -27.35 -17.03
C LEU A 553 21.00 -27.37 -17.83
N PRO A 554 21.43 -28.55 -18.32
CA PRO A 554 22.74 -28.69 -18.94
C PRO A 554 22.85 -27.81 -20.19
N SER A 555 23.84 -26.94 -20.20
CA SER A 555 24.29 -26.23 -21.40
C SER A 555 25.21 -27.11 -22.23
N SER A 556 25.20 -26.89 -23.55
CA SER A 556 26.03 -27.56 -24.56
C SER A 556 27.52 -27.60 -24.16
N PRO A 557 28.27 -28.68 -24.45
CA PRO A 557 29.62 -28.88 -23.92
C PRO A 557 30.61 -27.85 -24.48
N ALA A 558 31.21 -27.06 -23.59
CA ALA A 558 32.35 -26.20 -23.86
C ALA A 558 33.68 -26.95 -23.59
N PRO A 559 34.78 -26.58 -24.28
CA PRO A 559 35.98 -27.41 -24.37
C PRO A 559 36.80 -27.49 -23.07
N SER A 560 37.57 -28.58 -23.00
CA SER A 560 38.35 -29.09 -21.86
C SER A 560 39.34 -28.07 -21.24
N PRO A 561 39.49 -28.03 -19.90
CA PRO A 561 40.40 -27.11 -19.22
C PRO A 561 41.87 -27.59 -19.21
N ALA A 562 42.79 -26.63 -19.37
CA ALA A 562 44.23 -26.80 -19.15
C ALA A 562 44.59 -26.74 -17.63
N PRO A 563 45.70 -27.34 -17.20
CA PRO A 563 45.94 -27.69 -15.79
C PRO A 563 46.34 -26.52 -14.88
N THR A 564 45.98 -26.68 -13.60
CA THR A 564 46.18 -25.76 -12.47
C THR A 564 47.62 -25.79 -11.93
N PRO A 565 48.21 -24.65 -11.51
CA PRO A 565 49.38 -24.64 -10.63
C PRO A 565 49.01 -24.52 -9.13
N SER A 566 49.87 -25.13 -8.31
CA SER A 566 49.80 -25.33 -6.84
C SER A 566 49.96 -24.04 -5.99
N PRO A 567 49.60 -24.06 -4.70
CA PRO A 567 49.51 -22.86 -3.86
C PRO A 567 50.84 -22.49 -3.17
N SER A 568 50.99 -21.21 -2.81
CA SER A 568 52.05 -20.69 -1.93
C SER A 568 51.52 -19.46 -1.13
N PRO A 569 52.17 -19.03 -0.04
CA PRO A 569 51.65 -19.16 1.32
C PRO A 569 51.09 -17.84 1.90
N SER A 570 50.39 -18.03 3.02
CA SER A 570 49.74 -17.03 3.87
C SER A 570 50.69 -15.97 4.47
N PRO A 571 50.32 -14.68 4.50
CA PRO A 571 50.92 -13.69 5.40
C PRO A 571 50.12 -13.50 6.71
N SER A 572 50.90 -13.24 7.77
CA SER A 572 50.56 -12.98 9.17
C SER A 572 49.69 -11.71 9.39
N PRO A 573 49.03 -11.55 10.58
CA PRO A 573 47.96 -10.57 10.78
C PRO A 573 48.47 -9.14 11.02
N SER A 574 47.70 -8.18 10.51
CA SER A 574 47.86 -6.73 10.72
C SER A 574 47.21 -6.29 12.04
N PRO A 575 47.74 -5.28 12.76
CA PRO A 575 47.31 -4.95 14.12
C PRO A 575 45.93 -4.27 14.20
N SER A 576 45.26 -4.57 15.32
CA SER A 576 43.96 -4.05 15.75
C SER A 576 43.92 -2.51 15.83
N PRO A 577 42.85 -1.84 15.38
CA PRO A 577 42.59 -0.46 15.74
C PRO A 577 42.18 -0.37 17.23
N ALA A 578 42.74 0.63 17.91
CA ALA A 578 42.38 1.08 19.25
C ALA A 578 41.04 1.87 19.24
N PRO A 579 40.32 1.96 20.37
CA PRO A 579 38.93 2.40 20.41
C PRO A 579 38.80 3.92 20.23
N ALA A 580 37.85 4.35 19.40
CA ALA A 580 37.41 5.74 19.29
C ALA A 580 36.18 5.99 20.20
N PRO A 581 35.97 7.24 20.65
CA PRO A 581 35.37 7.56 21.95
C PRO A 581 33.83 7.51 21.95
N ASN A 582 33.27 7.15 23.11
CA ASN A 582 31.91 7.54 23.52
C ASN A 582 32.05 8.75 24.49
N PRO A 583 31.03 9.62 24.70
CA PRO A 583 29.60 9.37 24.47
C PRO A 583 28.79 10.50 23.82
N GLY A 584 27.75 10.13 23.08
CA GLY A 584 26.65 11.00 22.68
C GLY A 584 25.38 10.17 22.49
N THR A 585 24.39 10.42 23.35
CA THR A 585 23.14 9.67 23.55
C THR A 585 22.37 9.40 22.25
N ALA A 586 22.22 8.13 21.89
CA ALA A 586 21.28 7.67 20.85
C ALA A 586 20.38 6.58 21.43
N CYS A 587 19.18 7.00 21.85
CA CYS A 587 18.11 6.16 22.40
C CYS A 587 17.24 5.55 21.28
N THR A 588 16.64 4.38 21.52
CA THR A 588 15.43 3.92 20.81
C THR A 588 14.41 3.32 21.80
N ALA A 589 13.12 3.31 21.45
CA ALA A 589 12.02 3.87 22.25
C ALA A 589 11.26 3.00 23.30
N THR A 590 11.68 1.76 23.60
CA THR A 590 10.86 0.86 24.44
C THR A 590 11.14 0.97 25.95
N LEU A 591 12.41 1.10 26.37
CA LEU A 591 12.82 1.34 27.77
C LEU A 591 13.76 2.57 27.78
N PRO A 592 13.22 3.80 27.93
CA PRO A 592 14.02 5.03 27.83
C PRO A 592 15.00 5.21 29.01
N CYS A 593 15.78 6.30 28.95
CA CYS A 593 16.47 6.88 30.11
C CYS A 593 15.74 8.19 30.43
N GLY A 594 14.62 8.12 31.13
CA GLY A 594 13.71 9.26 31.36
C GLY A 594 12.50 8.88 32.22
N ASP A 595 11.83 9.89 32.78
CA ASP A 595 10.81 9.83 33.83
C ASP A 595 9.86 8.61 33.76
N GLY A 596 10.14 7.62 34.63
CA GLY A 596 9.41 6.35 34.74
C GLY A 596 10.22 5.10 34.40
N SER A 597 11.36 5.25 33.72
CA SER A 597 12.28 4.16 33.37
C SER A 597 13.58 4.23 34.18
N GLY A 598 14.10 3.07 34.58
CA GLY A 598 15.27 3.00 35.45
C GLY A 598 15.92 1.61 35.47
N GLU A 599 17.05 1.52 36.15
CA GLU A 599 17.79 0.29 36.34
C GLU A 599 18.33 0.23 37.76
N LEU A 600 18.08 -0.87 38.47
CA LEU A 600 18.58 -1.03 39.83
C LEU A 600 18.74 -2.51 40.21
N THR A 601 19.58 -2.76 41.21
CA THR A 601 19.68 -4.06 41.87
C THR A 601 18.75 -4.07 43.08
N LEU A 602 17.75 -4.95 43.08
CA LEU A 602 16.64 -4.95 44.05
C LEU A 602 16.99 -5.50 45.44
N SER A 603 18.27 -5.74 45.75
CA SER A 603 18.72 -6.25 47.05
C SER A 603 20.07 -5.67 47.47
N SER A 604 20.14 -5.18 48.72
CA SER A 604 21.38 -4.73 49.35
C SER A 604 22.34 -5.88 49.71
N ALA A 605 21.89 -7.14 49.60
CA ALA A 605 22.75 -8.30 49.81
C ALA A 605 23.69 -8.56 48.61
N VAL A 606 23.44 -7.96 47.45
CA VAL A 606 24.31 -8.05 46.28
C VAL A 606 25.52 -7.15 46.48
N THR A 607 26.70 -7.76 46.46
CA THR A 607 28.01 -7.11 46.63
C THR A 607 28.80 -7.05 45.33
N ALA A 608 28.39 -7.79 44.30
CA ALA A 608 28.99 -7.74 42.98
C ALA A 608 28.77 -6.37 42.32
N ALA A 609 29.80 -5.87 41.63
CA ALA A 609 29.62 -4.74 40.72
C ALA A 609 28.78 -5.19 39.52
N VAL A 610 27.66 -4.50 39.26
CA VAL A 610 26.78 -4.80 38.13
C VAL A 610 26.82 -3.64 37.13
N PRO A 611 27.45 -3.81 35.96
CA PRO A 611 27.45 -2.81 34.89
C PRO A 611 26.02 -2.47 34.42
N ALA A 612 25.81 -1.23 34.00
CA ALA A 612 24.54 -0.81 33.42
C ALA A 612 24.26 -1.56 32.10
N ALA A 613 22.98 -1.81 31.82
CA ALA A 613 22.55 -2.45 30.60
C ALA A 613 22.91 -1.62 29.36
N SER A 614 23.34 -2.30 28.29
CA SER A 614 23.62 -1.69 26.99
C SER A 614 22.60 -2.12 25.94
N TYR A 615 22.37 -1.26 24.94
CA TYR A 615 21.51 -1.54 23.80
C TYR A 615 22.27 -1.38 22.48
N ALA A 616 22.26 -2.43 21.65
CA ALA A 616 22.86 -2.43 20.32
C ALA A 616 21.77 -2.21 19.26
N GLN A 617 21.69 -1.00 18.71
CA GLN A 617 20.63 -0.61 17.76
C GLN A 617 20.64 -1.44 16.46
N ALA A 618 21.83 -1.80 15.96
CA ALA A 618 21.97 -2.57 14.71
C ALA A 618 21.37 -3.98 14.80
N THR A 619 21.34 -4.58 15.99
CA THR A 619 20.83 -5.95 16.22
C THR A 619 19.54 -5.98 17.04
N GLY A 620 19.11 -4.83 17.58
CA GLY A 620 17.96 -4.75 18.48
C GLY A 620 18.15 -5.50 19.80
N THR A 621 19.39 -5.66 20.27
CA THR A 621 19.73 -6.49 21.43
C THR A 621 20.01 -5.63 22.67
N TYR A 622 19.37 -5.97 23.78
CA TYR A 622 19.68 -5.50 25.13
C TYR A 622 20.59 -6.50 25.83
N THR A 623 21.75 -6.05 26.31
CA THR A 623 22.63 -6.85 27.18
C THR A 623 22.46 -6.34 28.60
N LEU A 624 21.89 -7.16 29.47
CA LEU A 624 21.70 -6.86 30.89
C LEU A 624 22.77 -7.59 31.71
N SER A 625 23.40 -6.89 32.65
CA SER A 625 24.24 -7.51 33.68
C SER A 625 23.43 -7.69 34.96
N GLY A 626 23.65 -8.78 35.71
CA GLY A 626 22.88 -9.07 36.91
C GLY A 626 23.60 -9.96 37.90
N ALA A 627 23.34 -9.73 39.18
CA ALA A 627 23.81 -10.53 40.30
C ALA A 627 22.68 -10.71 41.32
N GLY A 628 22.85 -11.67 42.24
CA GLY A 628 21.93 -11.92 43.35
C GLY A 628 21.51 -13.38 43.49
N VAL A 629 21.00 -13.74 44.67
CA VAL A 629 20.52 -15.10 44.99
C VAL A 629 19.02 -15.04 45.29
N ILE A 630 18.18 -15.46 44.34
CA ILE A 630 16.72 -15.51 44.58
C ILE A 630 16.34 -16.79 45.32
N ASN A 631 15.91 -16.66 46.57
CA ASN A 631 15.37 -17.73 47.41
C ASN A 631 14.23 -17.21 48.30
N THR A 632 13.62 -18.09 49.12
CA THR A 632 12.50 -17.72 50.00
C THR A 632 12.84 -16.63 51.03
N GLY A 633 14.11 -16.53 51.46
CA GLY A 633 14.58 -15.49 52.38
C GLY A 633 15.03 -14.19 51.70
N SER A 634 15.30 -14.21 50.39
CA SER A 634 15.67 -13.04 49.58
C SER A 634 15.01 -13.10 48.20
N PRO A 635 13.69 -12.86 48.12
CA PRO A 635 12.94 -13.11 46.90
C PRO A 635 13.23 -12.11 45.75
N TYR A 636 13.82 -10.96 46.07
CA TYR A 636 14.01 -9.83 45.15
C TYR A 636 15.51 -9.54 44.86
N ALA A 637 16.37 -10.56 44.91
CA ALA A 637 17.80 -10.41 44.60
C ALA A 637 18.11 -10.57 43.09
N PHE A 638 17.76 -9.54 42.31
CA PHE A 638 18.06 -9.45 40.88
C PHE A 638 18.30 -8.01 40.42
N ASN A 639 18.94 -7.86 39.26
CA ASN A 639 19.01 -6.58 38.58
C ASN A 639 17.81 -6.41 37.64
N PHE A 640 17.23 -5.22 37.62
CA PHE A 640 15.94 -4.94 36.99
C PHE A 640 16.01 -3.65 36.16
N LYS A 641 15.88 -3.79 34.83
CA LYS A 641 15.74 -2.68 33.88
C LYS A 641 14.27 -2.51 33.53
N TYR A 642 13.66 -1.41 33.94
CA TYR A 642 12.20 -1.28 33.96
C TYR A 642 11.68 0.04 33.39
N THR A 643 10.37 0.06 33.13
CA THR A 643 9.55 1.26 32.94
C THR A 643 8.26 1.14 33.74
N ALA A 644 7.70 2.25 34.22
CA ALA A 644 6.37 2.29 34.79
C ALA A 644 5.30 2.20 33.68
N LEU A 645 4.24 1.42 33.92
CA LEU A 645 3.07 1.29 33.05
C LEU A 645 1.78 1.29 33.89
N THR A 646 0.74 1.97 33.41
CA THR A 646 -0.61 2.00 33.97
C THR A 646 -1.60 1.25 33.07
N GLY A 647 -2.64 0.63 33.65
CA GLY A 647 -3.65 -0.09 32.86
C GLY A 647 -3.14 -1.40 32.24
N ASP A 648 -3.86 -1.92 31.24
CA ASP A 648 -3.57 -3.22 30.62
C ASP A 648 -2.39 -3.14 29.67
N PHE A 649 -1.41 -4.02 29.83
CA PHE A 649 -0.19 -4.06 29.03
C PHE A 649 0.28 -5.49 28.78
N THR A 650 1.11 -5.69 27.76
CA THR A 650 1.89 -6.90 27.51
C THR A 650 3.35 -6.52 27.33
N PHE A 651 4.23 -7.10 28.14
CA PHE A 651 5.68 -6.97 28.02
C PHE A 651 6.26 -8.30 27.54
N THR A 652 6.94 -8.30 26.40
CA THR A 652 7.54 -9.50 25.79
C THR A 652 9.04 -9.28 25.56
N ALA A 653 9.84 -10.33 25.75
CA ALA A 653 11.25 -10.37 25.37
C ALA A 653 11.67 -11.78 24.95
N ARG A 654 12.67 -11.89 24.08
CA ARG A 654 13.32 -13.18 23.76
C ARG A 654 14.71 -13.22 24.40
N VAL A 655 14.91 -14.15 25.32
CA VAL A 655 16.21 -14.45 25.94
C VAL A 655 17.05 -15.18 24.90
N VAL A 656 18.09 -14.55 24.39
CA VAL A 656 18.93 -15.05 23.29
C VAL A 656 20.19 -15.74 23.83
N ALA A 657 20.73 -15.20 24.91
CA ALA A 657 21.85 -15.78 25.64
C ALA A 657 21.68 -15.52 27.13
N GLN A 658 22.19 -16.42 27.96
CA GLN A 658 22.13 -16.30 29.41
C GLN A 658 23.40 -16.91 30.01
N GLY A 659 24.10 -16.12 30.84
CA GLY A 659 25.19 -16.58 31.68
C GLY A 659 24.71 -17.08 33.05
N GLY A 660 25.64 -17.68 33.79
CA GLY A 660 25.40 -18.30 35.10
C GLY A 660 25.01 -19.77 35.00
N SER A 661 25.27 -20.52 36.07
CA SER A 661 25.02 -21.97 36.14
C SER A 661 24.38 -22.41 37.47
N ALA A 662 24.17 -21.47 38.41
CA ALA A 662 23.56 -21.76 39.71
C ALA A 662 22.05 -22.00 39.60
N ASP A 663 21.48 -22.76 40.54
CA ASP A 663 20.04 -23.09 40.56
C ASP A 663 19.10 -21.88 40.73
N SER A 664 19.65 -20.76 41.19
CA SER A 664 18.94 -19.49 41.31
C SER A 664 19.29 -18.49 40.21
N ALA A 665 20.11 -18.85 39.22
CA ALA A 665 20.47 -17.99 38.09
C ALA A 665 19.34 -17.96 37.05
N ARG A 666 18.77 -16.77 36.79
CA ARG A 666 17.51 -16.64 36.01
C ARG A 666 17.49 -15.38 35.17
N ALA A 667 16.99 -15.48 33.94
CA ALA A 667 16.83 -14.37 33.00
C ALA A 667 15.41 -14.33 32.46
N GLY A 668 14.78 -13.15 32.45
CA GLY A 668 13.40 -13.03 31.95
C GLY A 668 12.78 -11.66 32.12
N VAL A 669 11.46 -11.63 32.26
CA VAL A 669 10.65 -10.40 32.39
C VAL A 669 9.91 -10.37 33.73
N VAL A 670 9.76 -9.18 34.31
CA VAL A 670 9.15 -8.94 35.63
C VAL A 670 8.13 -7.81 35.53
N ALA A 671 7.02 -7.93 36.26
CA ALA A 671 6.18 -6.80 36.68
C ALA A 671 6.15 -6.73 38.22
N ALA A 672 6.43 -5.56 38.79
CA ALA A 672 6.53 -5.32 40.23
C ALA A 672 5.69 -4.10 40.65
N ASP A 673 5.08 -4.15 41.84
CA ASP A 673 4.29 -3.05 42.40
C ASP A 673 5.13 -1.95 43.07
N ALA A 674 6.39 -2.25 43.41
CA ALA A 674 7.34 -1.33 43.99
C ALA A 674 8.78 -1.63 43.56
N LEU A 675 9.67 -0.66 43.73
CA LEU A 675 11.11 -0.75 43.42
C LEU A 675 12.01 -0.83 44.65
N THR A 676 11.42 -0.74 45.85
CA THR A 676 12.13 -0.73 47.14
C THR A 676 11.34 -1.54 48.16
N GLY A 677 12.02 -2.05 49.20
CA GLY A 677 11.38 -2.85 50.24
C GLY A 677 11.14 -4.30 49.78
N THR A 678 9.96 -4.83 50.07
CA THR A 678 9.55 -6.21 49.74
C THR A 678 8.45 -6.20 48.67
N PRO A 679 8.76 -5.89 47.39
CA PRO A 679 7.74 -5.72 46.36
C PRO A 679 7.00 -7.02 46.06
N VAL A 680 5.73 -6.89 45.72
CA VAL A 680 5.00 -7.97 45.05
C VAL A 680 5.39 -7.94 43.59
N TYR A 681 5.93 -9.05 43.09
CA TYR A 681 6.31 -9.15 41.69
C TYR A 681 5.81 -10.46 41.07
N ALA A 682 5.47 -10.38 39.79
CA ALA A 682 5.25 -11.51 38.92
C ALA A 682 6.39 -11.56 37.91
N TRP A 683 6.94 -12.74 37.67
CA TRP A 683 7.95 -12.88 36.64
C TRP A 683 7.69 -14.06 35.70
N THR A 684 8.35 -14.04 34.56
CA THR A 684 8.47 -15.18 33.66
C THR A 684 9.92 -15.28 33.23
N ALA A 685 10.63 -16.29 33.74
CA ALA A 685 12.08 -16.38 33.59
C ALA A 685 12.58 -17.81 33.35
N ARG A 686 13.63 -17.91 32.54
CA ARG A 686 14.38 -19.12 32.27
C ARG A 686 15.40 -19.37 33.38
N TYR A 687 15.42 -20.60 33.90
CA TYR A 687 16.43 -21.07 34.84
C TYR A 687 17.67 -21.53 34.10
N ALA A 688 18.86 -21.06 34.51
CA ALA A 688 20.09 -21.43 33.84
C ALA A 688 20.42 -22.92 34.00
N SER A 689 20.22 -23.49 35.19
CA SER A 689 20.60 -24.88 35.49
C SER A 689 19.69 -25.93 34.87
N THR A 690 18.38 -25.67 34.79
CA THR A 690 17.39 -26.66 34.29
C THR A 690 16.85 -26.33 32.89
N GLY A 691 16.96 -25.08 32.43
CA GLY A 691 16.28 -24.62 31.21
C GLY A 691 14.76 -24.51 31.34
N GLU A 692 14.19 -24.79 32.51
CA GLU A 692 12.78 -24.60 32.77
C GLU A 692 12.41 -23.11 32.76
N ILE A 693 11.21 -22.82 32.29
CA ILE A 693 10.63 -21.49 32.38
C ILE A 693 9.54 -21.54 33.44
N ARG A 694 9.70 -20.71 34.48
CA ARG A 694 8.78 -20.71 35.60
C ARG A 694 8.07 -19.37 35.72
N ALA A 695 6.80 -19.45 36.10
CA ALA A 695 6.08 -18.33 36.68
C ALA A 695 6.34 -18.34 38.20
N ALA A 696 6.57 -17.18 38.81
CA ALA A 696 6.71 -17.06 40.26
C ALA A 696 6.10 -15.77 40.75
N ILE A 697 5.73 -15.80 42.04
CA ILE A 697 5.30 -14.65 42.84
C ILE A 697 6.11 -14.68 44.13
N ASN A 698 6.79 -13.58 44.47
CA ASN A 698 7.48 -13.37 45.76
C ASN A 698 8.43 -14.53 46.15
N ALA A 699 9.19 -15.07 45.18
CA ALA A 699 10.02 -16.27 45.19
C ALA A 699 9.42 -17.59 45.69
N ASN A 700 8.12 -17.65 45.97
CA ASN A 700 7.41 -18.91 46.08
C ASN A 700 7.18 -19.41 44.65
N ASN A 701 8.12 -20.24 44.18
CA ASN A 701 8.12 -20.91 42.87
C ASN A 701 6.81 -21.67 42.63
N LYS A 702 5.77 -20.97 42.20
CA LYS A 702 4.51 -21.57 41.85
C LYS A 702 4.62 -22.19 40.48
N SER A 703 4.92 -23.49 40.45
CA SER A 703 4.74 -24.43 39.33
C SER A 703 5.38 -24.04 37.99
N ASN A 704 5.95 -25.03 37.31
CA ASN A 704 6.35 -24.88 35.92
C ASN A 704 5.16 -24.41 35.07
N LEU A 705 5.43 -23.60 34.04
CA LEU A 705 4.49 -23.45 32.93
C LEU A 705 4.39 -24.83 32.27
N ALA A 706 3.25 -25.51 32.44
CA ALA A 706 3.10 -26.92 32.08
C ALA A 706 3.48 -27.14 30.60
N GLY A 707 4.41 -28.07 30.35
CA GLY A 707 4.88 -28.42 29.00
C GLY A 707 6.01 -27.54 28.43
N PHE A 708 6.64 -26.67 29.22
CA PHE A 708 7.69 -25.76 28.71
C PHE A 708 9.02 -25.84 29.46
N SER A 709 10.00 -26.53 28.85
CA SER A 709 11.42 -26.51 29.22
C SER A 709 12.27 -26.41 27.96
N SER A 710 13.18 -25.44 27.88
CA SER A 710 14.16 -25.36 26.79
C SER A 710 15.56 -25.40 27.37
N SER A 711 16.28 -26.49 27.13
CA SER A 711 17.65 -26.69 27.61
C SER A 711 18.64 -25.66 27.04
N THR A 712 18.28 -24.96 25.96
CA THR A 712 19.08 -23.88 25.36
C THR A 712 18.21 -22.67 24.98
N PRO A 713 18.73 -21.43 25.13
CA PRO A 713 18.21 -20.26 24.39
C PRO A 713 18.31 -20.46 22.85
N PRO A 714 17.53 -19.73 22.02
CA PRO A 714 16.66 -18.63 22.43
C PRO A 714 15.32 -19.12 23.01
N VAL A 715 14.73 -18.32 23.90
CA VAL A 715 13.39 -18.59 24.42
C VAL A 715 12.62 -17.30 24.69
N TRP A 716 11.32 -17.32 24.40
CA TRP A 716 10.45 -16.18 24.58
C TRP A 716 9.78 -16.20 25.95
N VAL A 717 9.71 -15.04 26.58
CA VAL A 717 9.08 -14.81 27.88
C VAL A 717 8.19 -13.58 27.83
N ARG A 718 7.06 -13.64 28.54
CA ARG A 718 6.05 -12.58 28.55
C ARG A 718 5.41 -12.44 29.92
N VAL A 719 5.10 -11.19 30.28
CA VAL A 719 4.21 -10.82 31.38
C VAL A 719 3.13 -9.89 30.84
N GLN A 720 1.87 -10.13 31.19
CA GLN A 720 0.73 -9.35 30.71
C GLN A 720 -0.24 -9.00 31.85
N ARG A 721 -0.79 -7.79 31.82
CA ARG A 721 -1.90 -7.34 32.67
C ARG A 721 -3.20 -7.30 31.86
N ARG A 722 -4.27 -7.93 32.40
CA ARG A 722 -5.65 -7.89 31.89
C ARG A 722 -6.59 -7.56 33.06
N GLY A 723 -7.10 -6.35 33.11
CA GLY A 723 -7.76 -5.78 34.29
C GLY A 723 -6.87 -5.85 35.53
N ASN A 724 -7.33 -6.58 36.53
CA ASN A 724 -6.57 -6.80 37.76
C ASN A 724 -5.68 -8.04 37.70
N ALA A 725 -5.69 -8.87 36.65
CA ALA A 725 -4.92 -10.12 36.62
C ALA A 725 -3.60 -10.00 35.84
N LEU A 726 -2.53 -10.54 36.41
CA LEU A 726 -1.24 -10.75 35.73
C LEU A 726 -1.13 -12.17 35.18
N TYR A 727 -0.64 -12.30 33.97
CA TYR A 727 -0.41 -13.54 33.23
C TYR A 727 1.07 -13.69 32.91
N SER A 728 1.58 -14.90 33.07
CA SER A 728 2.92 -15.31 32.68
C SER A 728 2.82 -16.23 31.47
N ALA A 729 3.62 -15.99 30.43
CA ALA A 729 3.62 -16.85 29.26
C ALA A 729 5.02 -17.05 28.69
N ALA A 730 5.26 -18.22 28.10
CA ALA A 730 6.52 -18.54 27.45
C ALA A 730 6.33 -19.28 26.13
N SER A 731 7.32 -19.17 25.23
CA SER A 731 7.26 -19.75 23.89
C SER A 731 8.66 -20.10 23.36
N THR A 732 8.79 -21.12 22.52
CA THR A 732 10.04 -21.52 21.84
C THR A 732 10.13 -20.91 20.46
N ASP A 733 8.99 -20.63 19.83
CA ASP A 733 8.86 -20.13 18.45
C ASP A 733 8.41 -18.66 18.40
N GLY A 734 7.95 -18.09 19.53
CA GLY A 734 7.39 -16.74 19.61
C GLY A 734 5.92 -16.66 19.17
N ILE A 735 5.34 -17.80 18.78
CA ILE A 735 4.03 -17.92 18.14
C ILE A 735 3.10 -18.72 19.06
N THR A 736 3.53 -19.89 19.51
CA THR A 736 2.79 -20.78 20.40
C THR A 736 3.18 -20.47 21.84
N TRP A 737 2.26 -19.88 22.60
CA TRP A 737 2.51 -19.46 23.98
C TRP A 737 1.83 -20.40 24.98
N ALA A 738 2.63 -21.01 25.87
CA ALA A 738 2.11 -21.61 27.08
C ALA A 738 1.87 -20.48 28.09
N GLU A 739 0.61 -20.27 28.48
CA GLU A 739 0.19 -19.21 29.39
C GLU A 739 -0.34 -19.76 30.71
N LYS A 740 -0.12 -18.99 31.79
CA LYS A 740 -0.71 -19.25 33.10
C LYS A 740 -1.09 -17.93 33.79
N THR A 741 -2.29 -17.88 34.33
CA THR A 741 -2.71 -16.81 35.23
C THR A 741 -1.89 -16.86 36.51
N ASN A 742 -1.30 -15.73 36.90
CA ASN A 742 -0.38 -15.62 38.01
C ASN A 742 -1.09 -15.11 39.28
N VAL A 743 -1.41 -13.81 39.34
CA VAL A 743 -1.96 -13.14 40.53
C VAL A 743 -2.86 -11.96 40.15
N SER A 744 -3.77 -11.58 41.05
CA SER A 744 -4.50 -10.32 40.95
C SER A 744 -3.74 -9.17 41.62
N VAL A 745 -3.50 -8.09 40.89
CA VAL A 745 -2.89 -6.84 41.36
C VAL A 745 -3.87 -5.69 41.17
N THR A 746 -4.11 -4.95 42.25
CA THR A 746 -5.04 -3.80 42.26
C THR A 746 -4.34 -2.45 42.17
N VAL A 747 -3.00 -2.39 42.26
CA VAL A 747 -2.28 -1.13 42.10
C VAL A 747 -2.42 -0.60 40.67
N PRO A 748 -2.62 0.72 40.47
CA PRO A 748 -2.88 1.29 39.15
C PRO A 748 -1.65 1.27 38.23
N SER A 749 -0.45 1.38 38.80
CA SER A 749 0.83 1.40 38.08
C SER A 749 1.69 0.21 38.48
N LEU A 750 2.42 -0.36 37.51
CA LEU A 750 3.41 -1.42 37.72
C LEU A 750 4.74 -1.03 37.06
N TYR A 751 5.84 -1.43 37.66
CA TYR A 751 7.17 -1.38 37.06
C TYR A 751 7.41 -2.67 36.29
N VAL A 752 7.64 -2.58 34.98
CA VAL A 752 7.70 -3.74 34.09
C VAL A 752 8.98 -3.69 33.26
N GLY A 753 9.67 -4.82 33.14
CA GLY A 753 11.02 -4.80 32.58
C GLY A 753 11.75 -6.13 32.48
N LEU A 754 13.01 -6.03 32.05
CA LEU A 754 13.97 -7.14 31.96
C LEU A 754 14.62 -7.37 33.32
N ALA A 755 14.81 -8.64 33.70
CA ALA A 755 15.43 -9.01 34.96
C ALA A 755 16.48 -10.11 34.80
N LEU A 756 17.57 -9.99 35.58
CA LEU A 756 18.66 -10.97 35.61
C LEU A 756 19.18 -11.19 37.03
N SER A 757 19.29 -12.46 37.41
CA SER A 757 19.94 -12.93 38.64
C SER A 757 21.02 -13.95 38.27
N SER A 758 22.21 -13.85 38.87
CA SER A 758 23.33 -14.77 38.62
C SER A 758 23.30 -16.03 39.50
N GLY A 759 22.45 -16.04 40.53
CA GLY A 759 22.49 -17.01 41.61
C GLY A 759 23.68 -16.85 42.57
N SER A 760 24.38 -15.71 42.54
CA SER A 760 25.47 -15.35 43.46
C SER A 760 25.38 -13.87 43.83
N ASN A 761 25.55 -13.54 45.11
CA ASN A 761 25.60 -12.16 45.57
C ASN A 761 26.94 -11.47 45.21
N SER A 762 28.00 -12.22 44.91
CA SER A 762 29.36 -11.71 44.69
C SER A 762 29.85 -11.85 43.25
N THR A 763 29.05 -12.43 42.36
CA THR A 763 29.42 -12.64 40.94
C THR A 763 28.30 -12.18 40.03
N ALA A 764 28.60 -11.29 39.09
CA ALA A 764 27.66 -10.85 38.05
C ALA A 764 27.80 -11.72 36.79
N VAL A 765 26.69 -11.88 36.07
CA VAL A 765 26.63 -12.52 34.75
C VAL A 765 25.85 -11.63 33.78
N THR A 766 25.91 -11.94 32.50
CA THR A 766 25.15 -11.22 31.46
C THR A 766 24.05 -12.09 30.87
N ALA A 767 23.01 -11.46 30.35
CA ALA A 767 22.01 -12.07 29.48
C ALA A 767 21.65 -11.11 28.35
N ASP A 768 21.50 -11.66 27.15
CA ASP A 768 21.11 -10.92 25.96
C ASP A 768 19.63 -11.15 25.69
N PHE A 769 18.91 -10.06 25.46
CA PHE A 769 17.50 -10.03 25.12
C PHE A 769 17.33 -9.32 23.78
N ASP A 770 16.61 -9.91 22.85
CA ASP A 770 16.13 -9.22 21.66
C ASP A 770 14.60 -9.24 21.61
N ASN A 771 14.02 -8.59 20.60
CA ASN A 771 12.56 -8.51 20.43
C ASN A 771 11.82 -8.01 21.69
N VAL A 772 12.42 -7.06 22.41
CA VAL A 772 11.83 -6.46 23.62
C VAL A 772 10.73 -5.49 23.23
N SER A 773 9.48 -5.78 23.64
CA SER A 773 8.30 -5.01 23.24
C SER A 773 7.32 -4.78 24.39
N ILE A 774 6.62 -3.64 24.32
CA ILE A 774 5.52 -3.26 25.22
C ILE A 774 4.31 -2.95 24.33
N VAL A 775 3.17 -3.59 24.61
CA VAL A 775 1.89 -3.34 23.93
C VAL A 775 0.85 -2.96 24.97
N GLY A 776 0.14 -1.85 24.76
CA GLY A 776 -0.76 -1.28 25.78
C GLY A 776 -0.01 -0.58 26.90
N GLY A 777 -0.75 -0.19 27.93
CA GLY A 777 -0.25 0.55 29.09
C GLY A 777 -0.06 2.05 28.85
N GLY A 778 -0.55 2.89 29.76
CA GLY A 778 -0.22 4.33 29.79
C GLY A 778 1.13 4.55 30.48
N ARG A 779 2.02 5.32 29.87
CA ARG A 779 3.30 5.72 30.48
C ARG A 779 3.13 6.92 31.39
#